data_AF-A0AA85FFC5-F1
#
_entry.id   AF-A0AA85FFC5-F1
#
_cell.length_a   1.000
_cell.length_b   1.000
_cell.length_c   1.000
_cell.angle_alpha   90.00
_cell.angle_beta   90.00
_cell.angle_gamma   90.00
#
_symmetry.space_group_name_H-M   'P 1'
#
loop_
_entity.id
_entity.type
_entity.pdbx_description
1 polymer ?
#
loop_
_entity_poly.entity_id
_entity_poly.type
_entity_poly.pdbx_seq_one_letter_code
_entity_poly.pdbx_strand_id
1 'polypeptide(L)'
;MPSPNQSHISTILAELGWNEAHAIPVANEENQKLITKLDELQNLLFQRTNQLDIEHCKVEQLRNYMKNVQQEIQSTSQLCNIRNKEINEVLHHIKLIECEYEHLIKENTKITKLYNDIIEKKSYLETLFNQKRKELENSSVNIDSDKNFLENLMKTIGEHDEDMKIIEKYIKQDNTKIKELDLELEKLTNTRNELKSKLDTTYTNTLVDQVKFDNITKEVKEAYNQRDGLIKQWENVINQMRQRDIQLDHFSQRLNQMKTQICEQKQLNKEKLNFLHLQMDNNSEVQQHLNEIIKDITQYKEDLMNAEMKRQDFHSEFEALKRTVDKTVLDLEAARVLSSQLKKEKEKKLQNLDKLQESIEHSMKQLSYVTECKLTAEQYANEMDKQLISYELNYELLCKQLNKLRNDKFKMNQKYDELINEEKLLKQTILGNETTKKNLIIKIELLDGQLLKQQEVLYRQDFTIQNLERRINKMTGEQNIEQYDLIKNKINELTNEFNERMNIFNLLTNQLKNLNRELYRIKHEHENLTNKNILLKNQLDNNELQMEIMLKEKDKESSNLKKLLVEKNLKKLEFNKLTKIYEQYTNKRYDLQKTSYELNSTIKERTEQINLHQTMLNKQIKIYTTENSQLNIEIQERKSKVDKLIKRYEIITALMAPPEGEETRNQAYYIIRAAQDKELLQRKGDTLDNEIHILEQEIIALENTLALMNGCNTVYRMSYTQLPNDSEEIRQQTELNEQIRMLNIKSRYDQSRLKELQDLYNTMQESSTRLDNDLELYKDQTKRLELELEHRMNEIEKQNTRLKRASERMEKAKRLVKKDEQENMGPDIEARLTKELVTYATNELLNRLKGDITIYEQARVMLSTSGIPINNLMIGGTQKRRTGNLSSSTKSFTSSHRTTPTPIDSNLTSPDSSKCSSKLCSPRNDSIGDSNDGNVQNSSRTSGRNSVNDIRFTTIQSKKLLRPISTTSIDLLQQTQLPNTSITKSSKQSNDQITKTKLSSDK
;
A
#
# COMPACT_ATOMS: atom_id res chain seq x y z
N MET A 1 -8.13 58.81 52.44
CA MET A 1 -7.68 59.94 51.60
C MET A 1 -6.50 59.46 50.77
N PRO A 2 -6.71 59.08 49.50
CA PRO A 2 -5.62 58.87 48.57
C PRO A 2 -4.93 60.22 48.30
N SER A 3 -3.62 60.23 48.07
CA SER A 3 -2.99 61.35 47.36
C SER A 3 -3.54 61.42 45.94
N PRO A 4 -3.49 62.57 45.22
CA PRO A 4 -3.97 62.64 43.84
C PRO A 4 -3.33 61.54 43.01
N ASN A 5 -2.00 61.46 42.98
CA ASN A 5 -1.23 60.37 42.34
C ASN A 5 -1.20 59.08 43.18
N GLN A 6 -2.22 58.79 43.98
CA GLN A 6 -2.54 57.46 44.53
C GLN A 6 -4.03 57.16 44.62
N SER A 7 -4.93 58.05 44.17
CA SER A 7 -6.12 57.69 43.35
C SER A 7 -6.00 58.22 41.91
N HIS A 8 -4.75 58.33 41.49
CA HIS A 8 -4.10 58.29 40.19
C HIS A 8 -2.75 57.57 40.44
N ILE A 9 -2.76 56.55 41.33
CA ILE A 9 -1.95 55.30 41.35
C ILE A 9 -2.87 54.17 41.87
N SER A 10 -3.64 54.29 42.95
CA SER A 10 -4.86 53.44 43.11
C SER A 10 -5.98 53.80 42.11
N THR A 11 -5.70 54.69 41.14
CA THR A 11 -6.37 54.61 39.83
C THR A 11 -5.42 54.61 38.63
N ILE A 12 -4.31 55.37 38.53
CA ILE A 12 -3.39 55.18 37.37
C ILE A 12 -2.79 53.79 37.37
N LEU A 13 -2.49 53.20 38.52
CA LEU A 13 -2.14 51.78 38.68
C LEU A 13 -3.39 50.89 38.85
N ALA A 14 -4.55 51.30 38.35
CA ALA A 14 -5.71 50.43 38.04
C ALA A 14 -6.05 50.54 36.54
N GLU A 15 -5.99 51.76 36.01
CA GLU A 15 -5.83 52.16 34.60
C GLU A 15 -4.53 51.55 33.98
N LEU A 16 -3.55 51.14 34.82
CA LEU A 16 -2.35 50.35 34.49
C LEU A 16 -2.25 49.01 35.28
N GLY A 17 -2.87 48.86 36.47
CA GLY A 17 -3.31 47.56 37.03
C GLY A 17 -2.48 46.78 38.09
N TRP A 18 -2.05 47.35 39.22
CA TRP A 18 -1.39 46.66 40.36
C TRP A 18 -2.22 46.79 41.65
N ASN A 19 -2.54 45.65 42.28
CA ASN A 19 -3.49 45.53 43.41
C ASN A 19 -2.94 44.67 44.58
N GLU A 20 -3.71 44.55 45.66
CA GLU A 20 -3.23 44.56 47.06
C GLU A 20 -3.21 43.18 47.80
N ALA A 21 -2.71 42.09 47.18
CA ALA A 21 -3.07 40.70 47.58
C ALA A 21 -2.03 39.73 48.23
N HIS A 22 -0.73 40.03 48.41
CA HIS A 22 0.31 39.07 48.91
C HIS A 22 1.07 39.60 50.12
N ALA A 23 1.35 38.85 51.22
CA ALA A 23 1.84 39.53 52.44
C ALA A 23 2.59 38.76 53.62
N ILE A 24 3.70 39.33 54.18
CA ILE A 24 4.67 38.93 55.29
C ILE A 24 5.92 38.09 54.88
N PRO A 25 7.09 38.33 55.50
CA PRO A 25 8.13 37.32 55.81
C PRO A 25 8.57 37.28 57.31
N VAL A 26 8.94 36.10 57.87
CA VAL A 26 9.38 35.89 59.30
C VAL A 26 10.39 34.71 59.43
N ALA A 27 11.13 34.60 60.56
CA ALA A 27 11.99 33.44 60.93
C ALA A 27 12.25 33.29 62.45
N ASN A 28 12.47 32.06 62.97
CA ASN A 28 12.98 31.79 64.35
C ASN A 28 13.52 30.34 64.54
N GLU A 29 13.98 29.96 65.75
CA GLU A 29 14.89 28.80 65.97
C GLU A 29 14.52 27.78 67.11
N GLU A 30 15.47 27.36 67.97
CA GLU A 30 15.64 25.98 68.51
C GLU A 30 14.47 25.29 69.27
N ASN A 31 13.40 26.00 69.66
CA ASN A 31 12.14 25.36 70.13
C ASN A 31 11.59 24.31 69.14
N GLN A 32 12.03 24.37 67.88
CA GLN A 32 12.10 23.28 66.92
C GLN A 32 12.12 21.87 67.52
N LYS A 33 13.07 21.49 68.41
CA LYS A 33 13.45 20.08 68.61
C LYS A 33 12.41 19.09 69.17
N LEU A 34 11.35 19.55 69.85
CA LEU A 34 10.25 18.67 70.28
C LEU A 34 9.00 18.83 69.40
N ILE A 35 8.78 20.04 68.88
CA ILE A 35 7.86 20.29 67.76
C ILE A 35 8.19 19.31 66.64
N THR A 36 9.45 19.23 66.19
CA THR A 36 9.91 18.32 65.14
C THR A 36 9.65 16.84 65.42
N LYS A 37 9.53 16.38 66.68
CA LYS A 37 9.32 14.94 66.96
C LYS A 37 7.85 14.53 67.11
N LEU A 38 6.99 15.45 67.57
CA LEU A 38 5.55 15.26 67.43
C LEU A 38 5.17 15.45 65.96
N ASP A 39 5.73 16.48 65.30
CA ASP A 39 5.73 16.62 63.85
C ASP A 39 6.31 15.38 63.16
N GLU A 40 7.32 14.65 63.66
CA GLU A 40 7.82 13.44 62.98
C GLU A 40 6.75 12.34 62.92
N LEU A 41 6.04 12.06 64.03
CA LEU A 41 5.00 11.02 64.03
C LEU A 41 3.69 11.50 63.40
N GLN A 42 3.35 12.77 63.56
CA GLN A 42 2.22 13.39 62.90
C GLN A 42 2.49 13.58 61.40
N ASN A 43 3.75 13.81 60.98
CA ASN A 43 4.21 13.71 59.60
C ASN A 43 4.29 12.26 59.13
N LEU A 44 4.60 11.25 59.95
CA LEU A 44 4.57 9.85 59.48
C LEU A 44 3.14 9.38 59.23
N LEU A 45 2.18 9.78 60.08
CA LEU A 45 0.76 9.59 59.79
C LEU A 45 0.30 10.46 58.61
N PHE A 46 0.60 11.75 58.59
CA PHE A 46 0.28 12.65 57.47
C PHE A 46 0.98 12.26 56.17
N GLN A 47 2.15 11.62 56.20
CA GLN A 47 2.82 11.05 55.02
C GLN A 47 2.21 9.71 54.65
N ARG A 48 1.63 8.94 55.57
CA ARG A 48 0.98 7.66 55.24
C ARG A 48 -0.47 7.85 54.80
N THR A 49 -1.18 8.83 55.35
CA THR A 49 -2.43 9.35 54.79
C THR A 49 -2.12 10.07 53.50
N ASN A 50 -1.20 11.04 53.41
CA ASN A 50 -0.80 11.59 52.12
C ASN A 50 -0.30 10.53 51.14
N GLN A 51 0.32 9.42 51.53
CA GLN A 51 0.62 8.34 50.58
C GLN A 51 -0.66 7.64 50.11
N LEU A 52 -1.63 7.37 50.99
CA LEU A 52 -2.94 6.86 50.59
C LEU A 52 -3.76 7.87 49.77
N ASP A 53 -3.70 9.15 50.09
CA ASP A 53 -4.41 10.25 49.46
C ASP A 53 -3.70 10.70 48.18
N ILE A 54 -2.37 10.52 48.06
CA ILE A 54 -1.60 10.69 46.82
C ILE A 54 -1.80 9.46 45.94
N GLU A 55 -1.83 8.22 46.45
CA GLU A 55 -2.19 7.07 45.61
C GLU A 55 -3.69 7.08 45.25
N HIS A 56 -4.59 7.58 46.11
CA HIS A 56 -6.00 7.79 45.78
C HIS A 56 -6.15 8.93 44.77
N CYS A 57 -5.56 10.10 45.01
CA CYS A 57 -5.52 11.20 44.05
C CYS A 57 -4.78 10.81 42.78
N LYS A 58 -3.78 9.93 42.79
CA LYS A 58 -3.16 9.37 41.57
C LYS A 58 -4.10 8.42 40.87
N VAL A 59 -4.82 7.54 41.58
CA VAL A 59 -5.82 6.64 40.95
C VAL A 59 -7.01 7.43 40.41
N GLU A 60 -7.42 8.50 41.08
CA GLU A 60 -8.49 9.40 40.66
C GLU A 60 -8.04 10.35 39.55
N GLN A 61 -6.82 10.89 39.62
CA GLN A 61 -6.17 11.58 38.52
C GLN A 61 -5.94 10.63 37.35
N LEU A 62 -5.54 9.37 37.53
CA LEU A 62 -5.37 8.40 36.44
C LEU A 62 -6.73 7.97 35.86
N ARG A 63 -7.80 7.91 36.66
CA ARG A 63 -9.17 7.76 36.15
C ARG A 63 -9.62 8.99 35.38
N ASN A 64 -9.32 10.19 35.88
CA ASN A 64 -9.66 11.45 35.22
C ASN A 64 -8.79 11.68 33.98
N TYR A 65 -7.51 11.31 33.98
CA TYR A 65 -6.63 11.29 32.81
C TYR A 65 -7.06 10.20 31.84
N MET A 66 -7.48 9.00 32.27
CA MET A 66 -8.03 8.00 31.36
C MET A 66 -9.35 8.45 30.74
N LYS A 67 -10.20 9.14 31.52
CA LYS A 67 -11.45 9.74 31.04
C LYS A 67 -11.19 10.93 30.11
N ASN A 68 -10.22 11.79 30.42
CA ASN A 68 -9.78 12.91 29.59
C ASN A 68 -9.12 12.39 28.32
N VAL A 69 -8.25 11.38 28.37
CA VAL A 69 -7.68 10.70 27.19
C VAL A 69 -8.77 10.01 26.38
N GLN A 70 -9.80 9.42 26.99
CA GLN A 70 -10.98 8.92 26.26
C GLN A 70 -11.77 10.05 25.61
N GLN A 71 -11.95 11.19 26.28
CA GLN A 71 -12.59 12.38 25.73
C GLN A 71 -11.73 13.05 24.65
N GLU A 72 -10.40 13.06 24.77
CA GLU A 72 -9.45 13.54 23.77
C GLU A 72 -9.39 12.59 22.57
N ILE A 73 -9.46 11.27 22.76
CA ILE A 73 -9.61 10.30 21.67
C ILE A 73 -10.96 10.50 20.97
N GLN A 74 -12.04 10.78 21.70
CA GLN A 74 -13.34 11.12 21.11
C GLN A 74 -13.30 12.47 20.39
N SER A 75 -12.71 13.50 20.97
CA SER A 75 -12.60 14.85 20.41
C SER A 75 -11.61 14.92 19.24
N THR A 76 -10.52 14.17 19.26
CA THR A 76 -9.60 14.03 18.11
C THR A 76 -10.20 13.14 17.03
N SER A 77 -10.98 12.11 17.37
CA SER A 77 -11.76 11.37 16.37
C SER A 77 -12.83 12.26 15.71
N GLN A 78 -13.55 13.06 16.50
CA GLN A 78 -14.49 14.07 16.00
C GLN A 78 -13.78 15.14 15.16
N LEU A 79 -12.63 15.65 15.61
CA LEU A 79 -11.82 16.64 14.89
C LEU A 79 -11.24 16.06 13.59
N CYS A 80 -10.81 14.80 13.57
CA CYS A 80 -10.40 14.11 12.33
C CYS A 80 -11.59 13.90 11.39
N ASN A 81 -12.79 13.60 11.92
CA ASN A 81 -14.01 13.49 11.11
C ASN A 81 -14.48 14.85 10.57
N ILE A 82 -14.36 15.93 11.35
CA ILE A 82 -14.58 17.31 10.91
C ILE A 82 -13.53 17.70 9.88
N ARG A 83 -12.24 17.46 10.14
CA ARG A 83 -11.15 17.75 9.20
C ARG A 83 -11.27 16.95 7.90
N ASN A 84 -11.81 15.72 7.95
CA ASN A 84 -12.15 14.96 6.75
C ASN A 84 -13.35 15.56 5.99
N LYS A 85 -14.35 16.14 6.68
CA LYS A 85 -15.41 16.92 6.03
C LYS A 85 -14.85 18.21 5.40
N GLU A 86 -14.08 18.99 6.15
CA GLU A 86 -13.36 20.18 5.66
C GLU A 86 -12.47 19.84 4.46
N ILE A 87 -11.75 18.71 4.46
CA ILE A 87 -10.94 18.26 3.32
C ILE A 87 -11.84 17.91 2.12
N ASN A 88 -12.99 17.26 2.33
CA ASN A 88 -13.94 16.98 1.24
C ASN A 88 -14.62 18.25 0.71
N GLU A 89 -14.93 19.21 1.57
CA GLU A 89 -15.48 20.53 1.24
C GLU A 89 -14.44 21.38 0.50
N VAL A 90 -13.18 21.41 0.97
CA VAL A 90 -12.06 22.05 0.28
C VAL A 90 -11.76 21.37 -1.05
N LEU A 91 -11.82 20.04 -1.16
CA LEU A 91 -11.70 19.33 -2.45
C LEU A 91 -12.88 19.61 -3.39
N HIS A 92 -14.07 19.86 -2.85
CA HIS A 92 -15.23 20.30 -3.62
C HIS A 92 -15.09 21.76 -4.08
N HIS A 93 -14.61 22.65 -3.22
CA HIS A 93 -14.30 24.03 -3.55
C HIS A 93 -13.13 24.14 -4.54
N ILE A 94 -12.08 23.32 -4.41
CA ILE A 94 -11.00 23.22 -5.41
C ILE A 94 -11.59 22.80 -6.76
N LYS A 95 -12.46 21.78 -6.81
CA LYS A 95 -13.12 21.39 -8.07
C LYS A 95 -14.05 22.46 -8.65
N LEU A 96 -14.75 23.21 -7.80
CA LEU A 96 -15.54 24.37 -8.24
C LEU A 96 -14.62 25.47 -8.81
N ILE A 97 -13.53 25.80 -8.11
CA ILE A 97 -12.53 26.78 -8.54
C ILE A 97 -11.81 26.31 -9.82
N GLU A 98 -11.55 25.01 -9.99
CA GLU A 98 -11.04 24.42 -11.24
C GLU A 98 -12.06 24.58 -12.38
N CYS A 99 -13.34 24.30 -12.14
CA CYS A 99 -14.41 24.50 -13.13
C CYS A 99 -14.60 25.99 -13.49
N GLU A 100 -14.57 26.87 -12.51
CA GLU A 100 -14.67 28.32 -12.68
C GLU A 100 -13.41 28.90 -13.32
N TYR A 101 -12.22 28.39 -13.01
CA TYR A 101 -10.96 28.77 -13.66
C TYR A 101 -10.93 28.28 -15.11
N GLU A 102 -11.38 27.07 -15.40
CA GLU A 102 -11.62 26.60 -16.77
C GLU A 102 -12.67 27.47 -17.48
N HIS A 103 -13.74 27.89 -16.79
CA HIS A 103 -14.74 28.80 -17.34
C HIS A 103 -14.11 30.17 -17.65
N LEU A 104 -13.35 30.75 -16.72
CA LEU A 104 -12.62 32.00 -16.86
C LEU A 104 -11.51 31.91 -17.92
N ILE A 105 -10.91 30.75 -18.18
CA ILE A 105 -10.03 30.54 -19.35
C ILE A 105 -10.87 30.56 -20.64
N LYS A 106 -12.03 29.89 -20.66
CA LYS A 106 -12.95 29.89 -21.81
C LYS A 106 -13.57 31.28 -22.06
N GLU A 107 -13.72 32.10 -21.02
CA GLU A 107 -14.14 33.51 -21.09
C GLU A 107 -12.97 34.40 -21.52
N ASN A 108 -11.81 34.33 -20.86
CA ASN A 108 -10.62 35.10 -21.23
C ASN A 108 -10.16 34.80 -22.66
N THR A 109 -10.32 33.59 -23.18
CA THR A 109 -10.03 33.28 -24.59
C THR A 109 -11.09 33.82 -25.56
N LYS A 110 -12.37 33.98 -25.16
CA LYS A 110 -13.36 34.78 -25.92
C LYS A 110 -12.99 36.27 -25.86
N ILE A 111 -12.67 36.80 -24.68
CA ILE A 111 -12.30 38.21 -24.46
C ILE A 111 -11.02 38.54 -25.21
N THR A 112 -10.01 37.66 -25.21
CA THR A 112 -8.77 37.83 -26.00
C THR A 112 -9.07 37.82 -27.50
N LYS A 113 -9.99 36.96 -27.98
CA LYS A 113 -10.44 37.01 -29.37
C LYS A 113 -11.16 38.32 -29.69
N LEU A 114 -12.12 38.75 -28.86
CA LEU A 114 -12.82 40.03 -29.03
C LEU A 114 -11.88 41.24 -28.90
N TYR A 115 -10.83 41.15 -28.08
CA TYR A 115 -9.80 42.17 -27.93
C TYR A 115 -8.87 42.21 -29.14
N ASN A 116 -8.50 41.05 -29.71
CA ASN A 116 -7.78 40.96 -30.97
C ASN A 116 -8.64 41.47 -32.13
N ASP A 117 -9.92 41.08 -32.22
CA ASP A 117 -10.90 41.65 -33.15
C ASP A 117 -11.01 43.18 -33.01
N ILE A 118 -10.94 43.71 -31.78
CA ILE A 118 -10.96 45.15 -31.50
C ILE A 118 -9.61 45.80 -31.84
N ILE A 119 -8.48 45.12 -31.71
CA ILE A 119 -7.16 45.59 -32.18
C ILE A 119 -7.11 45.57 -33.71
N GLU A 120 -7.67 44.56 -34.37
CA GLU A 120 -7.78 44.48 -35.83
C GLU A 120 -8.75 45.55 -36.34
N LYS A 121 -9.90 45.75 -35.70
CA LYS A 121 -10.83 46.85 -36.02
C LYS A 121 -10.22 48.22 -35.70
N LYS A 122 -9.45 48.36 -34.61
CA LYS A 122 -8.75 49.61 -34.26
C LYS A 122 -7.64 49.89 -35.26
N SER A 123 -6.77 48.93 -35.56
CA SER A 123 -5.68 49.10 -36.53
C SER A 123 -6.21 49.26 -37.95
N TYR A 124 -7.33 48.64 -38.32
CA TYR A 124 -8.06 48.94 -39.55
C TYR A 124 -8.63 50.35 -39.54
N LEU A 125 -9.32 50.78 -38.47
CA LEU A 125 -9.84 52.15 -38.36
C LEU A 125 -8.74 53.20 -38.19
N GLU A 126 -7.55 52.84 -37.71
CA GLU A 126 -6.39 53.71 -37.50
C GLU A 126 -5.51 53.77 -38.74
N THR A 127 -5.39 52.68 -39.52
CA THR A 127 -4.84 52.73 -40.88
C THR A 127 -5.79 53.43 -41.84
N LEU A 128 -7.11 53.22 -41.73
CA LEU A 128 -8.14 53.94 -42.48
C LEU A 128 -8.26 55.40 -42.02
N PHE A 129 -8.11 55.72 -40.73
CA PHE A 129 -8.04 57.11 -40.26
C PHE A 129 -6.73 57.76 -40.71
N ASN A 130 -5.58 57.09 -40.64
CA ASN A 130 -4.32 57.63 -41.16
C ASN A 130 -4.33 57.71 -42.70
N GLN A 131 -5.08 56.84 -43.40
CA GLN A 131 -5.32 56.95 -44.83
C GLN A 131 -6.27 58.11 -45.13
N LYS A 132 -7.41 58.24 -44.45
CA LYS A 132 -8.36 59.36 -44.64
C LYS A 132 -7.79 60.69 -44.19
N ARG A 133 -6.92 60.69 -43.18
CA ARG A 133 -6.08 61.82 -42.79
C ARG A 133 -5.05 62.10 -43.88
N LYS A 134 -4.31 61.12 -44.41
CA LYS A 134 -3.41 61.35 -45.55
C LYS A 134 -4.16 61.81 -46.80
N GLU A 135 -5.38 61.34 -47.04
CA GLU A 135 -6.24 61.82 -48.12
C GLU A 135 -6.75 63.23 -47.84
N LEU A 136 -7.02 63.62 -46.59
CA LEU A 136 -7.40 64.98 -46.18
C LEU A 136 -6.21 65.94 -46.16
N GLU A 137 -5.03 65.47 -45.78
CA GLU A 137 -3.76 66.21 -45.70
C GLU A 137 -3.20 66.37 -47.12
N ASN A 138 -3.27 65.33 -47.96
CA ASN A 138 -3.12 65.44 -49.41
C ASN A 138 -4.24 66.27 -50.03
N SER A 139 -5.49 66.27 -49.55
CA SER A 139 -6.55 67.15 -50.08
C SER A 139 -6.37 68.60 -49.64
N SER A 140 -5.74 68.87 -48.49
CA SER A 140 -5.37 70.22 -48.08
C SER A 140 -4.18 70.70 -48.90
N VAL A 141 -3.13 69.88 -49.03
CA VAL A 141 -1.99 70.17 -49.91
C VAL A 141 -2.43 70.26 -51.37
N ASN A 142 -3.41 69.48 -51.82
CA ASN A 142 -4.04 69.62 -53.13
C ASN A 142 -4.95 70.83 -53.20
N ILE A 143 -5.68 71.26 -52.17
CA ILE A 143 -6.49 72.50 -52.21
C ILE A 143 -5.57 73.73 -52.20
N ASP A 144 -4.49 73.73 -51.42
CA ASP A 144 -3.50 74.79 -51.37
C ASP A 144 -2.67 74.84 -52.66
N SER A 145 -2.30 73.68 -53.23
CA SER A 145 -1.65 73.63 -54.54
C SER A 145 -2.60 73.83 -55.71
N ASP A 146 -3.86 73.40 -55.67
CA ASP A 146 -4.92 73.68 -56.68
C ASP A 146 -5.32 75.15 -56.65
N LYS A 147 -5.30 75.81 -55.49
CA LYS A 147 -5.45 77.26 -55.38
C LYS A 147 -4.28 77.98 -56.08
N ASN A 148 -3.05 77.58 -55.76
CA ASN A 148 -1.85 78.10 -56.42
C ASN A 148 -1.75 77.69 -57.91
N PHE A 149 -2.36 76.58 -58.30
CA PHE A 149 -2.33 76.03 -59.66
C PHE A 149 -3.44 76.64 -60.51
N LEU A 150 -4.64 76.89 -59.98
CA LEU A 150 -5.71 77.66 -60.61
C LEU A 150 -5.24 79.08 -60.96
N GLU A 151 -4.53 79.74 -60.04
CA GLU A 151 -3.91 81.05 -60.23
C GLU A 151 -2.82 81.05 -61.33
N ASN A 152 -2.24 79.88 -61.66
CA ASN A 152 -1.31 79.70 -62.78
C ASN A 152 -1.95 79.11 -64.05
N LEU A 153 -3.04 78.35 -63.95
CA LEU A 153 -3.80 77.75 -65.04
C LEU A 153 -4.63 78.81 -65.77
N MET A 154 -5.20 79.78 -65.04
CA MET A 154 -5.83 80.99 -65.61
C MET A 154 -4.91 81.79 -66.56
N LYS A 155 -3.61 81.45 -66.60
CA LYS A 155 -2.57 82.12 -67.37
C LYS A 155 -2.00 81.27 -68.51
N THR A 156 -2.36 79.99 -68.60
CA THR A 156 -1.75 79.02 -69.53
C THR A 156 -2.72 78.01 -70.15
N ILE A 157 -3.90 77.79 -69.57
CA ILE A 157 -5.06 77.27 -70.31
C ILE A 157 -5.60 78.43 -71.16
N GLY A 158 -4.96 78.60 -72.31
CA GLY A 158 -5.43 79.43 -73.41
C GLY A 158 -6.42 78.65 -74.26
N GLU A 159 -5.95 78.09 -75.38
CA GLU A 159 -6.87 77.67 -76.45
C GLU A 159 -6.56 76.33 -77.14
N HIS A 160 -5.38 75.70 -76.99
CA HIS A 160 -5.04 74.57 -77.88
C HIS A 160 -4.10 73.46 -77.36
N ASP A 161 -3.43 73.65 -76.22
CA ASP A 161 -2.42 72.70 -75.72
C ASP A 161 -3.04 71.56 -74.88
N GLU A 162 -4.36 71.58 -74.65
CA GLU A 162 -5.07 70.67 -73.75
C GLU A 162 -5.36 69.30 -74.39
N ASP A 163 -6.03 69.24 -75.55
CA ASP A 163 -6.50 67.97 -76.14
C ASP A 163 -5.37 66.96 -76.40
N MET A 164 -4.24 67.42 -76.92
CA MET A 164 -3.08 66.56 -77.18
C MET A 164 -2.45 66.06 -75.87
N LYS A 165 -2.41 66.91 -74.84
CA LYS A 165 -1.96 66.52 -73.49
C LYS A 165 -2.97 65.61 -72.80
N ILE A 166 -4.27 65.73 -73.06
CA ILE A 166 -5.32 64.86 -72.51
C ILE A 166 -5.12 63.42 -73.01
N ILE A 167 -4.88 63.21 -74.31
CA ILE A 167 -4.63 61.86 -74.84
C ILE A 167 -3.32 61.27 -74.29
N GLU A 168 -2.23 62.05 -74.27
CA GLU A 168 -0.96 61.57 -73.71
C GLU A 168 -1.03 61.34 -72.18
N LYS A 169 -1.86 62.12 -71.47
CA LYS A 169 -2.18 61.96 -70.05
C LYS A 169 -2.97 60.70 -69.79
N TYR A 170 -3.96 60.35 -70.61
CA TYR A 170 -4.66 59.06 -70.51
C TYR A 170 -3.70 57.88 -70.72
N ILE A 171 -2.87 57.90 -71.77
CA ILE A 171 -1.87 56.84 -72.00
C ILE A 171 -0.89 56.73 -70.82
N LYS A 172 -0.47 57.85 -70.22
CA LYS A 172 0.38 57.86 -69.02
C LYS A 172 -0.37 57.36 -67.78
N GLN A 173 -1.65 57.72 -67.61
CA GLN A 173 -2.52 57.26 -66.52
C GLN A 173 -2.77 55.75 -66.60
N ASP A 174 -3.06 55.21 -67.78
CA ASP A 174 -3.21 53.78 -68.00
C ASP A 174 -1.90 53.05 -67.72
N ASN A 175 -0.76 53.58 -68.18
CA ASN A 175 0.55 53.01 -67.86
C ASN A 175 0.91 53.08 -66.37
N THR A 176 0.46 54.09 -65.62
CA THR A 176 0.58 54.09 -64.14
C THR A 176 -0.41 53.13 -63.49
N LYS A 177 -1.65 53.02 -63.99
CA LYS A 177 -2.67 52.10 -63.45
C LYS A 177 -2.29 50.64 -63.67
N ILE A 178 -1.70 50.30 -64.82
CA ILE A 178 -1.09 49.00 -65.11
C ILE A 178 0.05 48.72 -64.11
N LYS A 179 0.99 49.66 -63.92
CA LYS A 179 2.08 49.48 -62.95
C LYS A 179 1.60 49.38 -61.50
N GLU A 180 0.55 50.10 -61.13
CA GLU A 180 -0.11 49.95 -59.83
C GLU A 180 -0.72 48.57 -59.67
N LEU A 181 -1.42 48.06 -60.68
CA LEU A 181 -2.01 46.71 -60.69
C LEU A 181 -0.94 45.61 -60.73
N ASP A 182 0.16 45.80 -61.45
CA ASP A 182 1.31 44.88 -61.44
C ASP A 182 1.97 44.82 -60.06
N LEU A 183 2.18 45.98 -59.41
CA LEU A 183 2.70 46.06 -58.04
C LEU A 183 1.70 45.55 -56.99
N GLU A 184 0.40 45.65 -57.25
CA GLU A 184 -0.65 45.07 -56.42
C GLU A 184 -0.70 43.54 -56.59
N LEU A 185 -0.58 43.03 -57.81
CA LEU A 185 -0.42 41.61 -58.11
C LEU A 185 0.89 41.04 -57.52
N GLU A 186 2.00 41.78 -57.55
CA GLU A 186 3.24 41.38 -56.89
C GLU A 186 3.08 41.31 -55.37
N LYS A 187 2.40 42.29 -54.75
CA LYS A 187 2.07 42.23 -53.31
C LYS A 187 1.10 41.09 -52.97
N LEU A 188 0.09 40.84 -53.80
CA LEU A 188 -0.89 39.76 -53.60
C LEU A 188 -0.28 38.38 -53.83
N THR A 189 0.66 38.24 -54.76
CA THR A 189 1.41 36.98 -54.96
C THR A 189 2.46 36.76 -53.88
N ASN A 190 3.17 37.80 -53.42
CA ASN A 190 4.10 37.69 -52.29
C ASN A 190 3.37 37.38 -50.97
N THR A 191 2.26 38.05 -50.65
CA THR A 191 1.44 37.71 -49.47
C THR A 191 0.80 36.32 -49.59
N ARG A 192 0.36 35.89 -50.78
CA ARG A 192 -0.04 34.50 -51.04
C ARG A 192 1.09 33.50 -50.78
N ASN A 193 2.31 33.81 -51.20
CA ASN A 193 3.49 32.95 -51.00
C ASN A 193 3.90 32.89 -49.52
N GLU A 194 3.84 34.02 -48.80
CA GLU A 194 4.01 34.06 -47.34
C GLU A 194 2.94 33.24 -46.61
N LEU A 195 1.66 33.43 -46.94
CA LEU A 195 0.56 32.68 -46.35
C LEU A 195 0.66 31.19 -46.66
N LYS A 196 1.11 30.83 -47.87
CA LYS A 196 1.43 29.44 -48.20
C LYS A 196 2.60 28.92 -47.36
N SER A 197 3.68 29.68 -47.20
CA SER A 197 4.81 29.27 -46.36
C SER A 197 4.42 29.10 -44.89
N LYS A 198 3.54 29.98 -44.36
CA LYS A 198 2.94 29.88 -43.02
C LYS A 198 2.01 28.67 -42.91
N LEU A 199 1.26 28.32 -43.95
CA LEU A 199 0.45 27.10 -44.02
C LEU A 199 1.32 25.83 -44.09
N ASP A 200 2.30 25.79 -44.98
CA ASP A 200 3.22 24.66 -45.16
C ASP A 200 4.00 24.38 -43.86
N THR A 201 4.46 25.44 -43.16
CA THR A 201 5.16 25.30 -41.85
C THR A 201 4.24 24.92 -40.70
N THR A 202 3.02 25.45 -40.63
CA THR A 202 2.06 24.99 -39.60
C THR A 202 1.62 23.55 -39.86
N TYR A 203 1.45 23.14 -41.12
CA TYR A 203 1.19 21.76 -41.50
C TYR A 203 2.33 20.82 -41.08
N THR A 204 3.60 21.15 -41.38
CA THR A 204 4.74 20.32 -40.92
C THR A 204 4.84 20.26 -39.40
N ASN A 205 4.55 21.36 -38.68
CA ASN A 205 4.50 21.33 -37.22
C ASN A 205 3.39 20.41 -36.70
N THR A 206 2.16 20.48 -37.23
CA THR A 206 1.07 19.57 -36.83
C THR A 206 1.38 18.11 -37.13
N LEU A 207 2.06 17.81 -38.24
CA LEU A 207 2.51 16.46 -38.58
C LEU A 207 3.61 15.96 -37.62
N VAL A 208 4.56 16.84 -37.26
CA VAL A 208 5.60 16.55 -36.26
C VAL A 208 4.97 16.30 -34.88
N ASP A 209 3.96 17.07 -34.48
CA ASP A 209 3.26 16.88 -33.22
C ASP A 209 2.40 15.61 -33.23
N GLN A 210 1.75 15.27 -34.35
CA GLN A 210 1.10 13.97 -34.53
C GLN A 210 2.09 12.81 -34.34
N VAL A 211 3.29 12.89 -34.94
CA VAL A 211 4.34 11.88 -34.76
C VAL A 211 4.83 11.79 -33.30
N LYS A 212 4.88 12.91 -32.56
CA LYS A 212 5.13 12.89 -31.11
C LYS A 212 4.02 12.16 -30.35
N PHE A 213 2.75 12.45 -30.64
CA PHE A 213 1.62 11.76 -30.00
C PHE A 213 1.60 10.25 -30.32
N ASP A 214 1.93 9.86 -31.55
CA ASP A 214 2.06 8.45 -31.94
C ASP A 214 3.22 7.76 -31.23
N ASN A 215 4.35 8.44 -31.00
CA ASN A 215 5.46 7.90 -30.23
C ASN A 215 5.14 7.79 -28.73
N ILE A 216 4.58 8.83 -28.11
CA ILE A 216 4.09 8.78 -26.72
C ILE A 216 3.06 7.65 -26.56
N THR A 217 2.20 7.42 -27.56
CA THR A 217 1.23 6.31 -27.55
C THR A 217 1.90 4.92 -27.65
N LYS A 218 3.07 4.80 -28.29
CA LYS A 218 3.89 3.57 -28.27
C LYS A 218 4.59 3.41 -26.92
N GLU A 219 5.26 4.45 -26.44
CA GLU A 219 5.96 4.48 -25.14
C GLU A 219 5.01 4.13 -23.98
N VAL A 220 3.78 4.64 -23.99
CA VAL A 220 2.73 4.29 -23.01
C VAL A 220 2.31 2.82 -23.13
N LYS A 221 2.18 2.26 -24.35
CA LYS A 221 1.88 0.82 -24.54
C LYS A 221 3.04 -0.06 -24.10
N GLU A 222 4.28 0.35 -24.36
CA GLU A 222 5.49 -0.34 -23.90
C GLU A 222 5.63 -0.27 -22.38
N ALA A 223 5.35 0.88 -21.75
CA ALA A 223 5.28 1.04 -20.31
C ALA A 223 4.20 0.15 -19.67
N TYR A 224 3.00 0.05 -20.27
CA TYR A 224 1.99 -0.92 -19.82
C TYR A 224 2.45 -2.37 -19.97
N ASN A 225 3.07 -2.75 -21.09
CA ASN A 225 3.62 -4.09 -21.27
C ASN A 225 4.74 -4.41 -20.25
N GLN A 226 5.61 -3.44 -19.95
CA GLN A 226 6.65 -3.56 -18.92
C GLN A 226 6.03 -3.68 -17.52
N ARG A 227 5.03 -2.84 -17.19
CA ARG A 227 4.27 -2.90 -15.93
C ARG A 227 3.60 -4.26 -15.75
N ASP A 228 2.94 -4.79 -16.78
CA ASP A 228 2.24 -6.07 -16.73
C ASP A 228 3.22 -7.26 -16.68
N GLY A 229 4.39 -7.13 -17.30
CA GLY A 229 5.51 -8.05 -17.13
C GLY A 229 6.05 -8.05 -15.70
N LEU A 230 6.21 -6.86 -15.11
CA LEU A 230 6.65 -6.69 -13.72
C LEU A 230 5.61 -7.26 -12.75
N ILE A 231 4.31 -6.98 -12.94
CA ILE A 231 3.22 -7.53 -12.12
C ILE A 231 3.26 -9.06 -12.14
N LYS A 232 3.42 -9.69 -13.31
CA LYS A 232 3.57 -11.16 -13.41
C LYS A 232 4.83 -11.68 -12.70
N GLN A 233 5.91 -10.91 -12.67
CA GLN A 233 7.11 -11.26 -11.88
C GLN A 233 6.82 -11.17 -10.36
N TRP A 234 6.15 -10.10 -9.90
CA TRP A 234 5.71 -9.96 -8.50
C TRP A 234 4.73 -11.06 -8.08
N GLU A 235 3.72 -11.38 -8.90
CA GLU A 235 2.79 -12.49 -8.68
C GLU A 235 3.54 -13.82 -8.55
N ASN A 236 4.53 -14.08 -9.41
CA ASN A 236 5.36 -15.29 -9.32
C ASN A 236 6.23 -15.30 -8.04
N VAL A 237 6.81 -14.16 -7.63
CA VAL A 237 7.58 -14.05 -6.37
C VAL A 237 6.67 -14.26 -5.14
N ILE A 238 5.47 -13.70 -5.13
CA ILE A 238 4.47 -13.88 -4.07
C ILE A 238 4.01 -15.35 -4.01
N ASN A 239 3.75 -15.98 -5.16
CA ASN A 239 3.40 -17.40 -5.21
C ASN A 239 4.55 -18.32 -4.74
N GLN A 240 5.81 -18.01 -5.09
CA GLN A 240 6.98 -18.72 -4.57
C GLN A 240 7.19 -18.49 -3.07
N MET A 241 6.89 -17.29 -2.56
CA MET A 241 6.92 -17.01 -1.12
C MET A 241 5.88 -17.85 -0.41
N ARG A 242 4.62 -17.81 -0.84
CA ARG A 242 3.53 -18.62 -0.28
C ARG A 242 3.80 -20.13 -0.34
N GLN A 243 4.47 -20.63 -1.38
CA GLN A 243 4.92 -22.02 -1.45
C GLN A 243 6.03 -22.32 -0.43
N ARG A 244 6.97 -21.39 -0.21
CA ARG A 244 7.98 -21.52 0.86
C ARG A 244 7.38 -21.41 2.26
N ASP A 245 6.35 -20.61 2.46
CA ASP A 245 5.64 -20.50 3.73
C ASP A 245 4.93 -21.82 4.07
N ILE A 246 4.23 -22.42 3.10
CA ILE A 246 3.63 -23.77 3.24
C ILE A 246 4.71 -24.85 3.51
N GLN A 247 5.89 -24.73 2.89
CA GLN A 247 7.02 -25.63 3.18
C GLN A 247 7.58 -25.41 4.60
N LEU A 248 7.67 -24.16 5.07
CA LEU A 248 8.08 -23.84 6.45
C LEU A 248 7.06 -24.36 7.47
N ASP A 249 5.76 -24.30 7.18
CA ASP A 249 4.72 -24.93 8.01
C ASP A 249 4.88 -26.45 8.06
N HIS A 250 5.12 -27.12 6.93
CA HIS A 250 5.40 -28.57 6.91
C HIS A 250 6.70 -28.93 7.65
N PHE A 251 7.77 -28.13 7.51
CA PHE A 251 9.00 -28.33 8.29
C PHE A 251 8.76 -28.08 9.79
N SER A 252 7.95 -27.10 10.17
CA SER A 252 7.55 -26.83 11.56
C SER A 252 6.74 -27.99 12.15
N GLN A 253 5.77 -28.51 11.39
CA GLN A 253 5.00 -29.71 11.76
C GLN A 253 5.92 -30.93 11.96
N ARG A 254 6.83 -31.21 11.01
CA ARG A 254 7.77 -32.33 11.10
C ARG A 254 8.79 -32.18 12.23
N LEU A 255 9.22 -30.94 12.52
CA LEU A 255 10.09 -30.62 13.66
C LEU A 255 9.35 -30.80 14.99
N ASN A 256 8.06 -30.48 15.06
CA ASN A 256 7.23 -30.73 16.24
C ASN A 256 6.91 -32.23 16.43
N GLN A 257 6.68 -32.99 15.35
CA GLN A 257 6.60 -34.47 15.40
C GLN A 257 7.90 -35.09 15.92
N MET A 258 9.07 -34.60 15.46
CA MET A 258 10.37 -35.03 15.99
C MET A 258 10.52 -34.66 17.48
N LYS A 259 10.01 -33.50 17.92
CA LYS A 259 9.99 -33.14 19.35
C LYS A 259 9.10 -34.09 20.17
N THR A 260 7.90 -34.44 19.73
CA THR A 260 7.04 -35.38 20.47
C THR A 260 7.68 -36.76 20.56
N GLN A 261 8.21 -37.28 19.45
CA GLN A 261 8.99 -38.53 19.45
C GLN A 261 10.19 -38.49 20.41
N ILE A 262 10.92 -37.37 20.47
CA ILE A 262 12.02 -37.20 21.44
C ILE A 262 11.51 -37.15 22.89
N CYS A 263 10.34 -36.56 23.15
CA CYS A 263 9.70 -36.56 24.46
C CYS A 263 9.22 -37.96 24.88
N GLU A 264 8.56 -38.69 23.98
CA GLU A 264 8.13 -40.08 24.13
C GLU A 264 9.33 -41.00 24.43
N GLN A 265 10.40 -40.92 23.64
CA GLN A 265 11.63 -41.69 23.87
C GLN A 265 12.34 -41.30 25.18
N LYS A 266 12.31 -40.03 25.58
CA LYS A 266 12.83 -39.59 26.90
C LYS A 266 12.00 -40.13 28.06
N GLN A 267 10.68 -40.19 27.91
CA GLN A 267 9.79 -40.75 28.92
C GLN A 267 9.96 -42.27 29.02
N LEU A 268 9.97 -42.98 27.88
CA LEU A 268 10.20 -44.42 27.83
C LEU A 268 11.60 -44.81 28.35
N ASN A 269 12.62 -43.96 28.19
CA ASN A 269 13.91 -44.13 28.86
C ASN A 269 13.88 -43.85 30.37
N LYS A 270 13.05 -42.92 30.86
CA LYS A 270 12.81 -42.78 32.31
C LYS A 270 12.09 -43.99 32.88
N GLU A 271 11.10 -44.52 32.19
CA GLU A 271 10.36 -45.72 32.58
C GLU A 271 11.29 -46.95 32.62
N LYS A 272 12.20 -47.10 31.64
CA LYS A 272 13.27 -48.10 31.67
C LYS A 272 14.28 -47.91 32.81
N LEU A 273 14.66 -46.67 33.14
CA LEU A 273 15.53 -46.38 34.29
C LEU A 273 14.85 -46.70 35.62
N ASN A 274 13.57 -46.35 35.77
CA ASN A 274 12.77 -46.67 36.95
C ASN A 274 12.60 -48.19 37.11
N PHE A 275 12.34 -48.91 36.01
CA PHE A 275 12.29 -50.37 36.00
C PHE A 275 13.66 -50.99 36.35
N LEU A 276 14.76 -50.45 35.83
CA LEU A 276 16.10 -50.90 36.19
C LEU A 276 16.39 -50.68 37.67
N HIS A 277 16.00 -49.53 38.24
CA HIS A 277 16.13 -49.26 39.67
C HIS A 277 15.32 -50.28 40.49
N LEU A 278 14.04 -50.49 40.16
CA LEU A 278 13.19 -51.49 40.82
C LEU A 278 13.78 -52.91 40.72
N GLN A 279 14.39 -53.27 39.59
CA GLN A 279 15.10 -54.56 39.47
C GLN A 279 16.40 -54.60 40.28
N MET A 280 17.12 -53.49 40.46
CA MET A 280 18.26 -53.42 41.37
C MET A 280 17.82 -53.55 42.83
N ASP A 281 16.73 -52.89 43.22
CA ASP A 281 16.12 -52.99 44.55
C ASP A 281 15.68 -54.43 44.84
N ASN A 282 14.89 -55.04 43.95
CA ASN A 282 14.49 -56.46 44.03
C ASN A 282 15.71 -57.41 44.15
N ASN A 283 16.77 -57.18 43.37
CA ASN A 283 18.00 -57.97 43.46
C ASN A 283 18.71 -57.77 44.81
N SER A 284 18.62 -56.57 45.41
CA SER A 284 19.16 -56.31 46.76
C SER A 284 18.34 -56.98 47.86
N GLU A 285 17.02 -57.07 47.72
CA GLU A 285 16.13 -57.82 48.63
C GLU A 285 16.40 -59.33 48.53
N VAL A 286 16.52 -59.86 47.31
CA VAL A 286 16.90 -61.27 47.08
C VAL A 286 18.30 -61.56 47.61
N GLN A 287 19.24 -60.62 47.54
CA GLN A 287 20.56 -60.76 48.19
C GLN A 287 20.46 -60.71 49.72
N GLN A 288 19.57 -59.90 50.30
CA GLN A 288 19.33 -59.89 51.75
C GLN A 288 18.74 -61.23 52.21
N HIS A 289 17.70 -61.73 51.56
CA HIS A 289 17.12 -63.05 51.86
C HIS A 289 18.10 -64.20 51.63
N LEU A 290 18.97 -64.13 50.61
CA LEU A 290 20.05 -65.10 50.43
C LEU A 290 21.05 -65.05 51.60
N ASN A 291 21.40 -63.86 52.08
CA ASN A 291 22.28 -63.69 53.24
C ASN A 291 21.62 -64.14 54.56
N GLU A 292 20.30 -64.03 54.70
CA GLU A 292 19.52 -64.61 55.82
C GLU A 292 19.56 -66.14 55.76
N ILE A 293 19.21 -66.74 54.62
CA ILE A 293 19.27 -68.20 54.42
C ILE A 293 20.71 -68.73 54.61
N ILE A 294 21.74 -67.98 54.24
CA ILE A 294 23.15 -68.34 54.51
C ILE A 294 23.44 -68.34 56.02
N LYS A 295 22.94 -67.36 56.79
CA LYS A 295 23.08 -67.34 58.26
C LYS A 295 22.39 -68.56 58.88
N ASP A 296 21.16 -68.85 58.49
CA ASP A 296 20.40 -70.00 58.98
C ASP A 296 21.14 -71.31 58.66
N ILE A 297 21.68 -71.45 57.44
CA ILE A 297 22.51 -72.60 57.04
C ILE A 297 23.80 -72.69 57.87
N THR A 298 24.44 -71.57 58.23
CA THR A 298 25.60 -71.61 59.14
C THR A 298 25.22 -72.00 60.57
N GLN A 299 24.09 -71.50 61.08
CA GLN A 299 23.60 -71.86 62.40
C GLN A 299 23.21 -73.34 62.48
N TYR A 300 22.46 -73.87 61.50
CA TYR A 300 22.15 -75.30 61.43
C TYR A 300 23.38 -76.20 61.28
N LYS A 301 24.47 -75.71 60.66
CA LYS A 301 25.76 -76.45 60.63
C LYS A 301 26.45 -76.44 61.98
N GLU A 302 26.41 -75.34 62.71
CA GLU A 302 26.97 -75.23 64.07
C GLU A 302 26.16 -76.08 65.06
N ASP A 303 24.83 -76.06 65.00
CA ASP A 303 23.94 -76.93 65.77
C ASP A 303 24.19 -78.41 65.46
N LEU A 304 24.37 -78.78 64.18
CA LEU A 304 24.70 -80.15 63.78
C LEU A 304 26.07 -80.58 64.31
N MET A 305 27.10 -79.72 64.21
CA MET A 305 28.43 -79.99 64.78
C MET A 305 28.37 -80.17 66.30
N ASN A 306 27.61 -79.32 67.00
CA ASN A 306 27.36 -79.42 68.44
C ASN A 306 26.59 -80.70 68.81
N ALA A 307 25.68 -81.18 67.96
CA ALA A 307 24.99 -82.46 68.14
C ALA A 307 25.91 -83.66 67.88
N GLU A 308 26.81 -83.59 66.90
CA GLU A 308 27.79 -84.65 66.63
C GLU A 308 28.85 -84.77 67.73
N MET A 309 29.30 -83.65 68.32
CA MET A 309 30.17 -83.68 69.51
C MET A 309 29.47 -84.39 70.68
N LYS A 310 28.24 -83.98 71.04
CA LYS A 310 27.45 -84.63 72.10
C LYS A 310 27.22 -86.13 71.82
N ARG A 311 27.01 -86.53 70.55
CA ARG A 311 26.90 -87.94 70.15
C ARG A 311 28.21 -88.70 70.39
N GLN A 312 29.35 -88.07 70.10
CA GLN A 312 30.68 -88.64 70.34
C GLN A 312 30.99 -88.78 71.84
N ASP A 313 30.61 -87.79 72.65
CA ASP A 313 30.73 -87.83 74.11
C ASP A 313 29.93 -89.00 74.68
N PHE A 314 28.62 -89.08 74.38
CA PHE A 314 27.77 -90.21 74.80
C PHE A 314 28.26 -91.57 74.28
N HIS A 315 28.90 -91.63 73.11
CA HIS A 315 29.50 -92.86 72.62
C HIS A 315 30.71 -93.28 73.48
N SER A 316 31.54 -92.33 73.90
CA SER A 316 32.68 -92.59 74.80
C SER A 316 32.22 -93.02 76.20
N GLU A 317 31.14 -92.43 76.73
CA GLU A 317 30.50 -92.85 77.98
C GLU A 317 29.93 -94.26 77.87
N PHE A 318 29.25 -94.58 76.75
CA PHE A 318 28.72 -95.92 76.48
C PHE A 318 29.85 -96.97 76.38
N GLU A 319 30.97 -96.66 75.72
CA GLU A 319 32.11 -97.57 75.72
C GLU A 319 32.72 -97.75 77.12
N ALA A 320 32.80 -96.69 77.92
CA ALA A 320 33.29 -96.78 79.30
C ALA A 320 32.37 -97.68 80.16
N LEU A 321 31.05 -97.48 80.07
CA LEU A 321 30.05 -98.34 80.68
C LEU A 321 30.20 -99.80 80.22
N LYS A 322 30.31 -100.04 78.91
CA LYS A 322 30.53 -101.38 78.36
C LYS A 322 31.78 -102.03 78.96
N ARG A 323 32.92 -101.33 79.00
CA ARG A 323 34.18 -101.81 79.61
C ARG A 323 34.00 -102.17 81.10
N THR A 324 33.17 -101.44 81.85
CA THR A 324 32.85 -101.82 83.24
C THR A 324 31.96 -103.06 83.32
N VAL A 325 30.96 -103.21 82.46
CA VAL A 325 30.09 -104.39 82.41
C VAL A 325 30.89 -105.64 82.04
N ASP A 326 31.68 -105.58 80.96
CA ASP A 326 32.55 -106.68 80.51
C ASP A 326 33.48 -107.16 81.64
N LYS A 327 34.02 -106.23 82.44
CA LYS A 327 34.80 -106.58 83.65
C LYS A 327 33.96 -107.30 84.71
N THR A 328 32.76 -106.80 85.06
CA THR A 328 31.90 -107.45 86.05
C THR A 328 31.45 -108.85 85.63
N VAL A 329 31.33 -109.12 84.32
CA VAL A 329 31.05 -110.47 83.79
C VAL A 329 32.24 -111.40 84.06
N LEU A 330 33.48 -110.97 83.77
CA LEU A 330 34.69 -111.76 84.05
C LEU A 330 34.87 -112.06 85.54
N ASP A 331 34.65 -111.06 86.41
CA ASP A 331 34.72 -111.23 87.87
C ASP A 331 33.66 -112.24 88.37
N LEU A 332 32.46 -112.25 87.77
CA LEU A 332 31.37 -113.18 88.09
C LEU A 332 31.65 -114.61 87.58
N GLU A 333 32.28 -114.76 86.41
CA GLU A 333 32.72 -116.05 85.89
C GLU A 333 33.82 -116.67 86.75
N ALA A 334 34.79 -115.88 87.22
CA ALA A 334 35.79 -116.34 88.18
C ALA A 334 35.15 -116.87 89.48
N ALA A 335 34.15 -116.16 90.01
CA ALA A 335 33.39 -116.61 91.19
C ALA A 335 32.61 -117.93 90.96
N ARG A 336 32.07 -118.14 89.75
CA ARG A 336 31.40 -119.41 89.37
C ARG A 336 32.36 -120.59 89.35
N VAL A 337 33.60 -120.39 88.86
CA VAL A 337 34.64 -121.45 88.84
C VAL A 337 34.99 -121.92 90.25
N LEU A 338 35.23 -120.98 91.18
CA LEU A 338 35.52 -121.27 92.58
C LEU A 338 34.37 -122.04 93.27
N SER A 339 33.12 -121.64 93.03
CA SER A 339 31.94 -122.34 93.55
C SER A 339 31.82 -123.79 93.03
N SER A 340 32.22 -124.04 91.78
CA SER A 340 32.24 -125.38 91.17
C SER A 340 33.29 -126.30 91.82
N GLN A 341 34.45 -125.76 92.18
CA GLN A 341 35.51 -126.51 92.87
C GLN A 341 35.07 -126.97 94.27
N LEU A 342 34.51 -126.07 95.08
CA LEU A 342 34.02 -126.38 96.44
C LEU A 342 32.93 -127.46 96.47
N LYS A 343 32.06 -127.53 95.45
CA LYS A 343 31.04 -128.60 95.35
C LYS A 343 31.67 -129.99 95.21
N LYS A 344 32.73 -130.13 94.40
CA LYS A 344 33.40 -131.42 94.15
C LYS A 344 34.15 -131.99 95.37
N GLU A 345 34.50 -131.15 96.34
CA GLU A 345 35.10 -131.63 97.60
C GLU A 345 34.06 -132.20 98.55
N LYS A 346 32.84 -131.66 98.55
CA LYS A 346 31.72 -132.14 99.39
C LYS A 346 31.29 -133.55 99.02
N GLU A 347 31.17 -133.85 97.72
CA GLU A 347 30.72 -135.17 97.24
C GLU A 347 31.66 -136.31 97.67
N LYS A 348 32.99 -136.07 97.62
CA LYS A 348 34.01 -137.03 98.06
C LYS A 348 33.95 -137.40 99.54
N LYS A 349 33.36 -136.55 100.39
CA LYS A 349 33.18 -136.84 101.82
C LYS A 349 31.99 -137.76 102.11
N LEU A 350 30.96 -137.75 101.26
CA LEU A 350 29.74 -138.56 101.43
C LEU A 350 30.00 -140.04 101.09
N GLN A 351 30.62 -140.32 99.94
CA GLN A 351 30.84 -141.68 99.40
C GLN A 351 31.72 -142.62 100.26
N ASN A 352 32.32 -142.10 101.35
CA ASN A 352 33.08 -142.90 102.32
C ASN A 352 32.24 -143.30 103.54
N LEU A 353 31.04 -142.74 103.73
CA LEU A 353 30.18 -142.99 104.88
C LEU A 353 29.27 -144.21 104.61
N ASP A 354 28.61 -144.23 103.45
CA ASP A 354 27.67 -145.29 103.04
C ASP A 354 28.31 -146.70 103.11
N LYS A 355 29.58 -146.81 102.72
CA LYS A 355 30.35 -148.08 102.66
C LYS A 355 30.60 -148.74 104.02
N LEU A 356 30.50 -148.00 105.14
CA LEU A 356 30.56 -148.59 106.47
C LEU A 356 29.22 -149.22 106.88
N GLN A 357 28.11 -148.80 106.26
CA GLN A 357 26.76 -149.10 106.71
C GLN A 357 26.25 -150.43 106.14
N GLU A 358 26.54 -150.72 104.86
CA GLU A 358 26.17 -151.97 104.18
C GLU A 358 26.76 -153.23 104.87
N SER A 359 27.96 -153.10 105.45
CA SER A 359 28.67 -154.22 106.09
C SER A 359 27.99 -154.76 107.36
N ILE A 360 27.12 -153.97 108.01
CA ILE A 360 26.47 -154.35 109.28
C ILE A 360 25.14 -155.08 109.01
N GLU A 361 24.42 -154.70 107.95
CA GLU A 361 23.07 -155.21 107.68
C GLU A 361 23.07 -156.68 107.20
N HIS A 362 24.16 -157.14 106.55
CA HIS A 362 24.24 -158.49 105.99
C HIS A 362 24.24 -159.58 107.08
N SER A 363 24.96 -159.37 108.19
CA SER A 363 25.12 -160.35 109.26
C SER A 363 23.84 -160.62 110.06
N MET A 364 22.87 -159.71 110.06
CA MET A 364 21.62 -159.88 110.83
C MET A 364 20.60 -160.78 110.12
N LYS A 365 20.66 -160.90 108.79
CA LYS A 365 19.61 -161.57 108.00
C LYS A 365 19.76 -163.10 107.87
N GLN A 366 20.91 -163.67 108.24
CA GLN A 366 21.14 -165.11 108.13
C GLN A 366 20.67 -165.93 109.35
N LEU A 367 20.35 -165.28 110.48
CA LEU A 367 20.05 -165.99 111.74
C LEU A 367 18.57 -166.40 111.90
N SER A 368 17.63 -165.68 111.26
CA SER A 368 16.19 -165.87 111.50
C SER A 368 15.57 -167.05 110.75
N TYR A 369 15.94 -167.27 109.48
CA TYR A 369 15.28 -168.24 108.59
C TYR A 369 15.44 -169.72 108.99
N VAL A 370 16.32 -170.03 109.96
CA VAL A 370 16.67 -171.41 110.33
C VAL A 370 15.68 -172.04 111.33
N THR A 371 14.70 -171.29 111.86
CA THR A 371 14.04 -171.65 113.13
C THR A 371 12.63 -172.28 113.07
N GLU A 372 11.84 -172.16 112.00
CA GLU A 372 10.44 -172.62 111.99
C GLU A 372 10.05 -173.57 110.82
N CYS A 373 9.38 -174.66 111.19
CA CYS A 373 9.01 -175.93 110.50
C CYS A 373 8.04 -175.86 109.28
N LYS A 374 7.63 -176.95 108.56
CA LYS A 374 8.14 -178.28 108.08
C LYS A 374 6.97 -179.02 107.33
N LEU A 375 7.18 -180.19 106.67
CA LEU A 375 6.21 -181.07 105.91
C LEU A 375 5.86 -180.64 104.45
N THR A 376 5.49 -181.50 103.46
CA THR A 376 5.87 -182.90 103.08
C THR A 376 5.71 -183.09 101.54
N ALA A 377 6.25 -184.17 100.95
CA ALA A 377 6.51 -184.27 99.50
C ALA A 377 5.31 -184.53 98.53
N GLU A 378 4.19 -185.11 98.96
CA GLU A 378 3.15 -185.61 98.04
C GLU A 378 2.29 -184.51 97.39
N GLN A 379 2.22 -183.33 98.01
CA GLN A 379 1.46 -182.19 97.46
C GLN A 379 2.20 -181.47 96.31
N TYR A 380 3.52 -181.62 96.22
CA TYR A 380 4.37 -180.87 95.28
C TYR A 380 4.15 -181.26 93.81
N ALA A 381 3.66 -182.48 93.53
CA ALA A 381 3.37 -182.94 92.18
C ALA A 381 2.09 -182.31 91.59
N ASN A 382 0.99 -182.37 92.34
CA ASN A 382 -0.33 -181.85 91.92
C ASN A 382 -0.38 -180.33 91.71
N GLU A 383 0.60 -179.59 92.21
CA GLU A 383 0.71 -178.14 92.04
C GLU A 383 1.50 -177.76 90.77
N MET A 384 2.47 -178.57 90.35
CA MET A 384 3.28 -178.32 89.14
C MET A 384 2.48 -178.53 87.85
N ASP A 385 1.69 -179.61 87.75
CA ASP A 385 0.87 -179.89 86.55
C ASP A 385 -0.16 -178.77 86.28
N LYS A 386 -0.67 -178.13 87.33
CA LYS A 386 -1.60 -176.98 87.22
C LYS A 386 -0.90 -175.71 86.73
N GLN A 387 0.36 -175.49 87.11
CA GLN A 387 1.11 -174.32 86.64
C GLN A 387 1.43 -174.44 85.14
N LEU A 388 1.78 -175.63 84.66
CA LEU A 388 2.22 -175.85 83.27
C LEU A 388 1.13 -175.43 82.26
N ILE A 389 -0.12 -175.88 82.46
CA ILE A 389 -1.29 -175.54 81.62
C ILE A 389 -1.54 -174.01 81.57
N SER A 390 -1.21 -173.27 82.63
CA SER A 390 -1.45 -171.82 82.69
C SER A 390 -0.45 -170.98 81.87
N TYR A 391 0.75 -171.52 81.60
CA TYR A 391 1.77 -170.83 80.82
C TYR A 391 1.55 -170.96 79.31
N GLU A 392 1.09 -172.13 78.83
CA GLU A 392 0.84 -172.36 77.40
C GLU A 392 -0.22 -171.41 76.82
N LEU A 393 -1.32 -171.18 77.56
CA LEU A 393 -2.41 -170.28 77.15
C LEU A 393 -1.95 -168.82 77.00
N ASN A 394 -1.03 -168.36 77.84
CA ASN A 394 -0.51 -166.98 77.79
C ASN A 394 0.38 -166.73 76.55
N TYR A 395 1.15 -167.73 76.13
CA TYR A 395 2.09 -167.58 75.02
C TYR A 395 1.37 -167.32 73.68
N GLU A 396 0.29 -168.05 73.39
CA GLU A 396 -0.46 -167.90 72.14
C GLU A 396 -1.13 -166.53 71.99
N LEU A 397 -1.54 -165.92 73.12
CA LEU A 397 -2.20 -164.62 73.16
C LEU A 397 -1.23 -163.47 72.82
N LEU A 398 0.02 -163.56 73.30
CA LEU A 398 1.07 -162.57 73.03
C LEU A 398 1.46 -162.52 71.55
N CYS A 399 1.57 -163.69 70.88
CA CYS A 399 1.88 -163.78 69.45
C CYS A 399 0.83 -163.05 68.58
N LYS A 400 -0.45 -163.09 68.97
CA LYS A 400 -1.56 -162.44 68.24
C LYS A 400 -1.52 -160.92 68.33
N GLN A 401 -0.93 -160.35 69.39
CA GLN A 401 -0.75 -158.89 69.54
C GLN A 401 0.39 -158.36 68.66
N LEU A 402 1.52 -159.07 68.63
CA LEU A 402 2.72 -158.66 67.87
C LEU A 402 2.42 -158.44 66.36
N ASN A 403 1.60 -159.32 65.77
CA ASN A 403 1.23 -159.24 64.36
C ASN A 403 0.32 -158.04 64.00
N LYS A 404 -0.49 -157.52 64.95
CA LYS A 404 -1.27 -156.28 64.71
C LYS A 404 -0.34 -155.07 64.60
N LEU A 405 0.55 -154.89 65.58
CA LEU A 405 1.50 -153.77 65.63
C LEU A 405 2.38 -153.69 64.37
N ARG A 406 2.78 -154.84 63.81
CA ARG A 406 3.56 -154.90 62.57
C ARG A 406 2.80 -154.37 61.35
N ASN A 407 1.51 -154.67 61.24
CA ASN A 407 0.66 -154.20 60.14
C ASN A 407 0.34 -152.70 60.23
N ASP A 408 0.12 -152.18 61.43
CA ASP A 408 -0.19 -150.76 61.60
C ASP A 408 1.06 -149.88 61.41
N LYS A 409 2.26 -150.36 61.76
CA LYS A 409 3.53 -149.72 61.36
C LYS A 409 3.67 -149.60 59.85
N PHE A 410 3.33 -150.65 59.09
CA PHE A 410 3.43 -150.63 57.63
C PHE A 410 2.51 -149.55 57.00
N LYS A 411 1.26 -149.46 57.47
CA LYS A 411 0.31 -148.43 57.01
C LYS A 411 0.76 -147.00 57.30
N MET A 412 1.41 -146.77 58.45
CA MET A 412 1.92 -145.43 58.79
C MET A 412 3.14 -145.03 57.95
N ASN A 413 4.04 -145.97 57.65
CA ASN A 413 5.13 -145.73 56.71
C ASN A 413 4.60 -145.36 55.31
N GLN A 414 3.59 -146.08 54.79
CA GLN A 414 3.02 -145.78 53.48
C GLN A 414 2.46 -144.35 53.39
N LYS A 415 1.74 -143.89 54.42
CA LYS A 415 1.24 -142.50 54.51
C LYS A 415 2.35 -141.45 54.63
N TYR A 416 3.47 -141.80 55.25
CA TYR A 416 4.63 -140.92 55.37
C TYR A 416 5.33 -140.73 54.00
N ASP A 417 5.46 -141.80 53.22
CA ASP A 417 6.01 -141.74 51.86
C ASP A 417 5.07 -140.97 50.89
N GLU A 418 3.74 -141.09 51.07
CA GLU A 418 2.74 -140.29 50.36
C GLU A 418 2.92 -138.78 50.64
N LEU A 419 2.97 -138.37 51.91
CA LEU A 419 3.19 -136.96 52.31
C LEU A 419 4.54 -136.39 51.84
N ILE A 420 5.60 -137.20 51.83
CA ILE A 420 6.91 -136.81 51.28
C ILE A 420 6.82 -136.51 49.77
N ASN A 421 5.97 -137.21 49.03
CA ASN A 421 5.79 -136.97 47.60
C ASN A 421 4.90 -135.75 47.33
N GLU A 422 3.89 -135.49 48.16
CA GLU A 422 3.15 -134.22 48.14
C GLU A 422 4.07 -133.02 48.44
N GLU A 423 4.97 -133.12 49.43
CA GLU A 423 5.91 -132.04 49.75
C GLU A 423 6.88 -131.73 48.58
N LYS A 424 7.36 -132.77 47.87
CA LYS A 424 8.18 -132.61 46.66
C LYS A 424 7.41 -131.93 45.53
N LEU A 425 6.16 -132.33 45.29
CA LEU A 425 5.30 -131.70 44.30
C LEU A 425 5.03 -130.23 44.64
N LEU A 426 4.76 -129.92 45.91
CA LEU A 426 4.57 -128.53 46.35
C LEU A 426 5.83 -127.69 46.13
N LYS A 427 7.02 -128.20 46.48
CA LYS A 427 8.30 -127.53 46.21
C LYS A 427 8.53 -127.28 44.72
N GLN A 428 8.16 -128.22 43.84
CA GLN A 428 8.24 -128.03 42.39
C GLN A 428 7.27 -126.94 41.90
N THR A 429 6.03 -126.89 42.40
CA THR A 429 5.08 -125.81 42.04
C THR A 429 5.51 -124.44 42.56
N ILE A 430 6.13 -124.36 43.75
CA ILE A 430 6.69 -123.12 44.30
C ILE A 430 7.84 -122.63 43.44
N LEU A 431 8.78 -123.50 43.04
CA LEU A 431 9.87 -123.13 42.12
C LEU A 431 9.35 -122.70 40.74
N GLY A 432 8.30 -123.35 40.23
CA GLY A 432 7.57 -122.91 39.04
C GLY A 432 7.01 -121.48 39.20
N ASN A 433 6.35 -121.21 40.32
CA ASN A 433 5.80 -119.88 40.64
C ASN A 433 6.88 -118.82 40.87
N GLU A 434 8.06 -119.18 41.38
CA GLU A 434 9.20 -118.26 41.44
C GLU A 434 9.75 -117.92 40.05
N THR A 435 9.86 -118.89 39.14
CA THR A 435 10.35 -118.62 37.78
C THR A 435 9.36 -117.78 36.98
N THR A 436 8.04 -118.02 37.11
CA THR A 436 7.02 -117.15 36.50
C THR A 436 7.03 -115.75 37.10
N LYS A 437 7.19 -115.60 38.43
CA LYS A 437 7.40 -114.30 39.09
C LYS A 437 8.63 -113.57 38.54
N LYS A 438 9.78 -114.25 38.40
CA LYS A 438 11.01 -113.67 37.81
C LYS A 438 10.78 -113.24 36.36
N ASN A 439 10.10 -114.05 35.55
CA ASN A 439 9.74 -113.71 34.16
C ASN A 439 8.77 -112.52 34.07
N LEU A 440 7.86 -112.36 35.04
CA LEU A 440 6.97 -111.20 35.13
C LEU A 440 7.72 -109.92 35.54
N ILE A 441 8.66 -110.00 36.48
CA ILE A 441 9.53 -108.87 36.86
C ILE A 441 10.37 -108.41 35.66
N ILE A 442 11.04 -109.34 34.96
CA ILE A 442 11.79 -109.03 33.74
C ILE A 442 10.88 -108.38 32.68
N LYS A 443 9.61 -108.80 32.59
CA LYS A 443 8.64 -108.20 31.65
C LYS A 443 8.16 -106.81 32.08
N ILE A 444 8.12 -106.51 33.38
CA ILE A 444 7.89 -105.14 33.90
C ILE A 444 9.08 -104.26 33.54
N GLU A 445 10.31 -104.68 33.82
CA GLU A 445 11.54 -103.95 33.44
C GLU A 445 11.62 -103.67 31.93
N LEU A 446 11.17 -104.63 31.10
CA LEU A 446 11.10 -104.48 29.63
C LEU A 446 9.97 -103.53 29.19
N LEU A 447 8.88 -103.42 29.95
CA LEU A 447 7.80 -102.46 29.71
C LEU A 447 8.18 -101.05 30.19
N ASP A 448 8.85 -100.91 31.34
CA ASP A 448 9.40 -99.64 31.81
C ASP A 448 10.48 -99.12 30.85
N GLY A 449 11.33 -100.01 30.34
CA GLY A 449 12.28 -99.71 29.27
C GLY A 449 11.63 -99.41 27.90
N GLN A 450 10.35 -99.73 27.70
CA GLN A 450 9.55 -99.26 26.56
C GLN A 450 8.87 -97.93 26.86
N LEU A 451 8.37 -97.72 28.08
CA LEU A 451 7.79 -96.46 28.56
C LEU A 451 8.80 -95.33 28.46
N LEU A 452 10.05 -95.55 28.92
CA LEU A 452 11.13 -94.56 28.83
C LEU A 452 11.43 -94.18 27.36
N LYS A 453 11.43 -95.17 26.45
CA LYS A 453 11.61 -94.93 25.01
C LYS A 453 10.41 -94.22 24.38
N GLN A 454 9.19 -94.50 24.84
CA GLN A 454 8.00 -93.74 24.45
C GLN A 454 8.06 -92.31 24.96
N GLN A 455 8.60 -92.06 26.16
CA GLN A 455 8.83 -90.72 26.69
C GLN A 455 9.93 -89.97 25.91
N GLU A 456 11.02 -90.64 25.52
CA GLU A 456 12.00 -90.06 24.58
C GLU A 456 11.39 -89.73 23.21
N VAL A 457 10.52 -90.60 22.69
CA VAL A 457 9.81 -90.36 21.43
C VAL A 457 8.83 -89.20 21.57
N LEU A 458 8.11 -89.08 22.69
CA LEU A 458 7.26 -87.94 23.01
C LEU A 458 8.09 -86.65 23.08
N TYR A 459 9.17 -86.57 23.86
CA TYR A 459 10.01 -85.36 23.89
C TYR A 459 10.62 -85.00 22.53
N ARG A 460 10.96 -85.99 21.69
CA ARG A 460 11.38 -85.75 20.30
C ARG A 460 10.24 -85.23 19.44
N GLN A 461 9.02 -85.73 19.63
CA GLN A 461 7.81 -85.26 18.94
C GLN A 461 7.39 -83.86 19.43
N ASP A 462 7.41 -83.57 20.72
CA ASP A 462 7.18 -82.24 21.30
C ASP A 462 8.19 -81.23 20.76
N PHE A 463 9.46 -81.61 20.63
CA PHE A 463 10.48 -80.76 20.01
C PHE A 463 10.24 -80.56 18.51
N THR A 464 9.76 -81.56 17.75
CA THR A 464 9.37 -81.33 16.35
C THR A 464 8.07 -80.53 16.23
N ILE A 465 7.12 -80.69 17.15
CA ILE A 465 5.90 -79.89 17.27
C ILE A 465 6.28 -78.44 17.54
N GLN A 466 7.07 -78.12 18.56
CA GLN A 466 7.53 -76.74 18.82
C GLN A 466 8.28 -76.11 17.64
N ASN A 467 9.05 -76.89 16.87
CA ASN A 467 9.70 -76.40 15.67
C ASN A 467 8.74 -76.25 14.47
N LEU A 468 7.69 -77.07 14.39
CA LEU A 468 6.60 -76.92 13.44
C LEU A 468 5.69 -75.75 13.80
N GLU A 469 5.35 -75.53 15.07
CA GLU A 469 4.65 -74.35 15.60
C GLU A 469 5.46 -73.08 15.30
N ARG A 470 6.74 -73.01 15.69
CA ARG A 470 7.64 -71.89 15.33
C ARG A 470 7.76 -71.66 13.82
N ARG A 471 7.47 -72.66 12.98
CA ARG A 471 7.42 -72.56 11.51
C ARG A 471 6.01 -72.19 11.01
N ILE A 472 4.95 -72.65 11.68
CA ILE A 472 3.55 -72.33 11.43
C ILE A 472 3.33 -70.86 11.78
N ASN A 473 3.66 -70.38 12.98
CA ASN A 473 3.52 -68.98 13.38
C ASN A 473 4.27 -68.02 12.41
N LYS A 474 5.43 -68.45 11.87
CA LYS A 474 6.18 -67.75 10.81
C LYS A 474 5.51 -67.76 9.43
N MET A 475 4.63 -68.73 9.14
CA MET A 475 3.88 -68.85 7.87
C MET A 475 2.42 -68.37 7.98
N THR A 476 1.81 -68.37 9.16
CA THR A 476 0.44 -67.86 9.43
C THR A 476 0.40 -66.35 9.64
N GLY A 477 1.56 -65.72 9.85
CA GLY A 477 1.66 -64.26 9.93
C GLY A 477 1.74 -63.68 11.33
N GLU A 478 1.99 -64.50 12.36
CA GLU A 478 2.41 -64.02 13.69
C GLU A 478 3.87 -63.53 13.67
N GLN A 479 4.12 -62.51 12.84
CA GLN A 479 5.21 -61.57 13.08
C GLN A 479 4.81 -60.67 14.25
N ASN A 480 5.78 -60.02 14.92
CA ASN A 480 5.44 -58.89 15.80
C ASN A 480 4.59 -57.91 14.99
N ILE A 481 3.39 -57.57 15.48
CA ILE A 481 2.49 -56.63 14.82
C ILE A 481 3.21 -55.29 14.59
N GLU A 482 4.06 -54.89 15.55
CA GLU A 482 5.00 -53.76 15.45
C GLU A 482 5.92 -53.82 14.22
N GLN A 483 6.45 -55.00 13.84
CA GLN A 483 7.33 -55.13 12.68
C GLN A 483 6.54 -55.05 11.37
N TYR A 484 5.33 -55.62 11.33
CA TYR A 484 4.42 -55.47 10.20
C TYR A 484 4.00 -54.00 10.02
N ASP A 485 3.63 -53.31 11.11
CA ASP A 485 3.27 -51.90 11.08
C ASP A 485 4.46 -50.98 10.82
N LEU A 486 5.68 -51.30 11.28
CA LEU A 486 6.90 -50.59 10.89
C LEU A 486 7.18 -50.74 9.38
N ILE A 487 7.05 -51.94 8.82
CA ILE A 487 7.21 -52.18 7.37
C ILE A 487 6.11 -51.47 6.58
N LYS A 488 4.86 -51.53 7.04
CA LYS A 488 3.70 -50.86 6.43
C LYS A 488 3.81 -49.34 6.50
N ASN A 489 4.29 -48.79 7.62
CA ASN A 489 4.63 -47.37 7.73
C ASN A 489 5.79 -47.01 6.81
N LYS A 490 6.82 -47.85 6.66
CA LYS A 490 7.91 -47.63 5.70
C LYS A 490 7.42 -47.69 4.25
N ILE A 491 6.46 -48.54 3.92
CA ILE A 491 5.77 -48.58 2.61
C ILE A 491 4.92 -47.32 2.42
N ASN A 492 4.21 -46.83 3.44
CA ASN A 492 3.45 -45.58 3.38
C ASN A 492 4.37 -44.36 3.21
N GLU A 493 5.51 -44.30 3.90
CA GLU A 493 6.55 -43.29 3.68
C GLU A 493 7.10 -43.34 2.25
N LEU A 494 7.50 -44.52 1.76
CA LEU A 494 8.08 -44.67 0.42
C LEU A 494 7.06 -44.42 -0.70
N THR A 495 5.77 -44.72 -0.49
CA THR A 495 4.70 -44.39 -1.44
C THR A 495 4.32 -42.91 -1.39
N ASN A 496 4.37 -42.26 -0.21
CA ASN A 496 4.24 -40.81 -0.12
C ASN A 496 5.42 -40.09 -0.79
N GLU A 497 6.67 -40.49 -0.52
CA GLU A 497 7.85 -39.98 -1.23
C GLU A 497 7.74 -40.22 -2.74
N PHE A 498 7.28 -41.40 -3.18
CA PHE A 498 7.03 -41.67 -4.61
C PHE A 498 5.96 -40.74 -5.20
N ASN A 499 4.85 -40.51 -4.49
CA ASN A 499 3.79 -39.61 -4.92
C ASN A 499 4.26 -38.15 -4.98
N GLU A 500 5.06 -37.69 -4.00
CA GLU A 500 5.71 -36.37 -4.04
C GLU A 500 6.67 -36.25 -5.23
N ARG A 501 7.54 -37.26 -5.47
CA ARG A 501 8.43 -37.31 -6.63
C ARG A 501 7.66 -37.30 -7.95
N MET A 502 6.53 -38.03 -8.02
CA MET A 502 5.66 -38.07 -9.19
C MET A 502 4.93 -36.74 -9.42
N ASN A 503 4.50 -36.06 -8.35
CA ASN A 503 3.91 -34.72 -8.43
C ASN A 503 4.94 -33.67 -8.89
N ILE A 504 6.18 -33.73 -8.37
CA ILE A 504 7.30 -32.91 -8.84
C ILE A 504 7.62 -33.19 -10.32
N PHE A 505 7.67 -34.47 -10.72
CA PHE A 505 7.87 -34.87 -12.11
C PHE A 505 6.76 -34.37 -13.04
N ASN A 506 5.50 -34.46 -12.62
CA ASN A 506 4.35 -33.94 -13.36
C ASN A 506 4.39 -32.40 -13.46
N LEU A 507 4.82 -31.71 -12.40
CA LEU A 507 5.01 -30.26 -12.40
C LEU A 507 6.12 -29.85 -13.39
N LEU A 508 7.31 -30.47 -13.33
CA LEU A 508 8.39 -30.22 -14.29
C LEU A 508 7.96 -30.57 -15.72
N THR A 509 7.23 -31.67 -15.92
CA THR A 509 6.72 -32.06 -17.25
C THR A 509 5.73 -31.03 -17.80
N ASN A 510 4.89 -30.41 -16.95
CA ASN A 510 4.00 -29.33 -17.36
C ASN A 510 4.73 -28.01 -17.59
N GLN A 511 5.76 -27.68 -16.79
CA GLN A 511 6.66 -26.55 -17.06
C GLN A 511 7.38 -26.71 -18.40
N LEU A 512 7.92 -27.90 -18.70
CA LEU A 512 8.59 -28.22 -19.96
C LEU A 512 7.61 -28.15 -21.15
N LYS A 513 6.37 -28.63 -20.99
CA LYS A 513 5.30 -28.43 -21.99
C LYS A 513 4.97 -26.95 -22.23
N ASN A 514 4.97 -26.11 -21.19
CA ASN A 514 4.74 -24.67 -21.31
C ASN A 514 5.92 -23.96 -21.97
N LEU A 515 7.16 -24.24 -21.56
CA LEU A 515 8.37 -23.74 -22.23
C LEU A 515 8.41 -24.14 -23.70
N ASN A 516 8.00 -25.36 -24.05
CA ASN A 516 7.87 -25.76 -25.46
C ASN A 516 6.80 -24.95 -26.21
N ARG A 517 5.64 -24.66 -25.60
CA ARG A 517 4.61 -23.78 -26.21
C ARG A 517 5.14 -22.36 -26.42
N GLU A 518 5.86 -21.81 -25.46
CA GLU A 518 6.49 -20.49 -25.56
C GLU A 518 7.59 -20.49 -26.64
N LEU A 519 8.40 -21.54 -26.73
CA LEU A 519 9.42 -21.71 -27.77
C LEU A 519 8.79 -21.80 -29.17
N TYR A 520 7.68 -22.54 -29.33
CA TYR A 520 6.91 -22.55 -30.58
C TYR A 520 6.33 -21.18 -30.92
N ARG A 521 5.78 -20.46 -29.93
CA ARG A 521 5.28 -19.09 -30.13
C ARG A 521 6.39 -18.14 -30.57
N ILE A 522 7.53 -18.15 -29.88
CA ILE A 522 8.71 -17.31 -30.19
C ILE A 522 9.25 -17.64 -31.58
N LYS A 523 9.28 -18.92 -32.00
CA LYS A 523 9.62 -19.30 -33.37
C LYS A 523 8.65 -18.73 -34.40
N HIS A 524 7.34 -18.84 -34.18
CA HIS A 524 6.36 -18.30 -35.11
C HIS A 524 6.38 -16.75 -35.16
N GLU A 525 6.61 -16.08 -34.03
CA GLU A 525 6.82 -14.62 -33.98
C GLU A 525 8.12 -14.21 -34.70
N HIS A 526 9.20 -14.98 -34.56
CA HIS A 526 10.45 -14.80 -35.30
C HIS A 526 10.26 -15.01 -36.81
N GLU A 527 9.58 -16.07 -37.24
CA GLU A 527 9.28 -16.34 -38.65
C GLU A 527 8.42 -15.22 -39.27
N ASN A 528 7.42 -14.72 -38.53
CA ASN A 528 6.64 -13.55 -38.92
C ASN A 528 7.51 -12.28 -39.04
N LEU A 529 8.49 -12.09 -38.16
CA LEU A 529 9.43 -10.97 -38.23
C LEU A 529 10.43 -11.10 -39.39
N THR A 530 10.93 -12.31 -39.69
CA THR A 530 11.78 -12.53 -40.87
C THR A 530 11.01 -12.31 -42.17
N ASN A 531 9.75 -12.74 -42.24
CA ASN A 531 8.89 -12.49 -43.41
C ASN A 531 8.61 -11.00 -43.61
N LYS A 532 8.37 -10.25 -42.52
CA LYS A 532 8.26 -8.77 -42.56
C LYS A 532 9.57 -8.10 -42.97
N ASN A 533 10.71 -8.59 -42.50
CA ASN A 533 12.03 -8.06 -42.85
C ASN A 533 12.32 -8.28 -44.35
N ILE A 534 12.04 -9.48 -44.89
CA ILE A 534 12.14 -9.78 -46.33
C ILE A 534 11.21 -8.85 -47.14
N LEU A 535 9.97 -8.63 -46.70
CA LEU A 535 9.05 -7.71 -47.37
C LEU A 535 9.55 -6.25 -47.35
N LEU A 536 10.02 -5.77 -46.20
CA LEU A 536 10.59 -4.42 -46.05
C LEU A 536 11.86 -4.24 -46.87
N LYS A 537 12.71 -5.27 -46.94
CA LYS A 537 13.89 -5.26 -47.82
C LYS A 537 13.46 -5.18 -49.29
N ASN A 538 12.53 -6.01 -49.73
CA ASN A 538 12.02 -5.95 -51.09
C ASN A 538 11.40 -4.56 -51.40
N GLN A 539 10.78 -3.89 -50.42
CA GLN A 539 10.30 -2.50 -50.57
C GLN A 539 11.46 -1.49 -50.66
N LEU A 540 12.52 -1.64 -49.85
CA LEU A 540 13.72 -0.82 -49.93
C LEU A 540 14.41 -0.97 -51.29
N ASP A 541 14.70 -2.21 -51.72
CA ASP A 541 15.33 -2.53 -53.00
C ASP A 541 14.52 -1.94 -54.20
N ASN A 542 13.18 -1.97 -54.13
CA ASN A 542 12.30 -1.32 -55.11
C ASN A 542 12.36 0.22 -55.05
N ASN A 543 12.42 0.82 -53.86
CA ASN A 543 12.53 2.27 -53.69
C ASN A 543 13.90 2.80 -54.15
N GLU A 544 14.98 2.04 -53.92
CA GLU A 544 16.32 2.34 -54.44
C GLU A 544 16.33 2.30 -55.98
N LEU A 545 15.69 1.29 -56.60
CA LEU A 545 15.52 1.22 -58.06
C LEU A 545 14.71 2.42 -58.61
N GLN A 546 13.60 2.79 -57.95
CA GLN A 546 12.84 4.00 -58.33
C GLN A 546 13.68 5.27 -58.20
N MET A 547 14.46 5.41 -57.12
CA MET A 547 15.36 6.54 -56.92
C MET A 547 16.44 6.60 -58.00
N GLU A 548 17.01 5.46 -58.41
CA GLU A 548 17.99 5.40 -59.50
C GLU A 548 17.38 5.81 -60.85
N ILE A 549 16.14 5.42 -61.13
CA ILE A 549 15.38 5.86 -62.32
C ILE A 549 15.15 7.38 -62.27
N MET A 550 14.64 7.92 -61.16
CA MET A 550 14.39 9.36 -60.99
C MET A 550 15.67 10.20 -61.11
N LEU A 551 16.81 9.69 -60.64
CA LEU A 551 18.13 10.33 -60.83
C LEU A 551 18.54 10.33 -62.31
N LYS A 552 18.39 9.21 -63.02
CA LYS A 552 18.65 9.13 -64.47
C LYS A 552 17.74 10.06 -65.28
N GLU A 553 16.50 10.30 -64.85
CA GLU A 553 15.60 11.26 -65.48
C GLU A 553 15.99 12.72 -65.19
N LYS A 554 16.33 13.04 -63.94
CA LYS A 554 16.90 14.34 -63.55
C LYS A 554 18.15 14.69 -64.37
N ASP A 555 19.04 13.73 -64.64
CA ASP A 555 20.26 13.97 -65.40
C ASP A 555 20.01 14.10 -66.92
N LYS A 556 19.02 13.40 -67.48
CA LYS A 556 18.51 13.67 -68.83
C LYS A 556 17.98 15.10 -68.93
N GLU A 557 17.17 15.54 -67.98
CA GLU A 557 16.52 16.85 -68.05
C GLU A 557 17.49 18.01 -67.73
N SER A 558 18.45 17.81 -66.82
CA SER A 558 19.63 18.65 -66.66
C SER A 558 20.42 18.81 -67.97
N SER A 559 20.50 17.75 -68.77
CA SER A 559 21.15 17.77 -70.08
C SER A 559 20.29 18.45 -71.16
N ASN A 560 18.97 18.35 -71.09
CA ASN A 560 18.04 19.06 -71.99
C ASN A 560 18.05 20.57 -71.69
N LEU A 561 18.00 20.97 -70.42
CA LEU A 561 18.13 22.38 -70.00
C LEU A 561 19.45 23.00 -70.49
N LYS A 562 20.56 22.25 -70.44
CA LYS A 562 21.86 22.70 -70.97
C LYS A 562 21.81 22.93 -72.49
N LYS A 563 21.17 22.05 -73.27
CA LYS A 563 20.96 22.24 -74.72
C LYS A 563 20.12 23.50 -75.00
N LEU A 564 18.97 23.63 -74.33
CA LEU A 564 18.05 24.76 -74.51
C LEU A 564 18.71 26.10 -74.13
N LEU A 565 19.59 26.11 -73.12
CA LEU A 565 20.38 27.29 -72.77
C LEU A 565 21.41 27.65 -73.85
N VAL A 566 22.06 26.67 -74.49
CA VAL A 566 22.96 26.89 -75.63
C VAL A 566 22.18 27.44 -76.83
N GLU A 567 21.01 26.87 -77.16
CA GLU A 567 20.12 27.37 -78.22
C GLU A 567 19.67 28.81 -77.95
N LYS A 568 19.24 29.13 -76.72
CA LYS A 568 18.89 30.50 -76.30
C LYS A 568 20.05 31.47 -76.47
N ASN A 569 21.27 31.07 -76.13
CA ASN A 569 22.47 31.89 -76.30
C ASN A 569 22.82 32.08 -77.78
N LEU A 570 22.64 31.04 -78.61
CA LEU A 570 22.83 31.11 -80.06
C LEU A 570 21.80 32.06 -80.70
N LYS A 571 20.52 31.99 -80.30
CA LYS A 571 19.49 32.95 -80.75
C LYS A 571 19.72 34.37 -80.25
N LYS A 572 20.27 34.56 -79.05
CA LYS A 572 20.73 35.89 -78.58
C LYS A 572 21.90 36.42 -79.44
N LEU A 573 22.79 35.55 -79.92
CA LEU A 573 23.87 35.94 -80.84
C LEU A 573 23.34 36.30 -82.24
N GLU A 574 22.35 35.56 -82.77
CA GLU A 574 21.65 35.92 -84.01
C GLU A 574 20.93 37.27 -83.89
N PHE A 575 20.18 37.48 -82.80
CA PHE A 575 19.51 38.75 -82.52
C PHE A 575 20.51 39.91 -82.47
N ASN A 576 21.60 39.77 -81.71
CA ASN A 576 22.63 40.81 -81.63
C ASN A 576 23.30 41.12 -82.99
N LYS A 577 23.41 40.15 -83.91
CA LYS A 577 23.88 40.39 -85.28
C LYS A 577 22.86 41.20 -86.08
N LEU A 578 21.58 40.84 -86.00
CA LEU A 578 20.48 41.58 -86.65
C LEU A 578 20.36 43.01 -86.13
N THR A 579 20.47 43.22 -84.82
CA THR A 579 20.46 44.56 -84.20
C THR A 579 21.59 45.44 -84.74
N LYS A 580 22.82 44.92 -84.82
CA LYS A 580 23.96 45.67 -85.40
C LYS A 580 23.79 46.01 -86.88
N ILE A 581 23.15 45.14 -87.65
CA ILE A 581 22.82 45.42 -89.06
C ILE A 581 21.76 46.53 -89.13
N TYR A 582 20.74 46.50 -88.27
CA TYR A 582 19.73 47.55 -88.17
C TYR A 582 20.35 48.91 -87.77
N GLU A 583 21.22 48.95 -86.77
CA GLU A 583 21.98 50.13 -86.34
C GLU A 583 22.78 50.76 -87.50
N GLN A 584 23.43 49.93 -88.32
CA GLN A 584 24.15 50.40 -89.52
C GLN A 584 23.21 51.05 -90.55
N TYR A 585 22.01 50.48 -90.77
CA TYR A 585 21.02 51.08 -91.67
C TYR A 585 20.40 52.37 -91.09
N THR A 586 20.14 52.45 -89.78
CA THR A 586 19.63 53.69 -89.17
C THR A 586 20.65 54.82 -89.24
N ASN A 587 21.94 54.53 -88.98
CA ASN A 587 23.00 55.53 -89.07
C ASN A 587 23.17 56.03 -90.51
N LYS A 588 23.22 55.12 -91.49
CA LYS A 588 23.27 55.50 -92.91
C LYS A 588 22.06 56.36 -93.35
N ARG A 589 20.87 56.10 -92.80
CA ARG A 589 19.68 56.94 -93.07
C ARG A 589 19.80 58.32 -92.42
N TYR A 590 20.35 58.40 -91.21
CA TYR A 590 20.61 59.65 -90.51
C TYR A 590 21.63 60.53 -91.25
N ASP A 591 22.73 59.96 -91.74
CA ASP A 591 23.77 60.69 -92.50
C ASP A 591 23.21 61.28 -93.82
N LEU A 592 22.36 60.51 -94.51
CA LEU A 592 21.65 60.99 -95.71
C LEU A 592 20.64 62.10 -95.39
N GLN A 593 19.94 62.01 -94.24
CA GLN A 593 19.03 63.06 -93.81
C GLN A 593 19.77 64.34 -93.40
N LYS A 594 20.92 64.22 -92.72
CA LYS A 594 21.79 65.34 -92.35
C LYS A 594 22.28 66.10 -93.57
N THR A 595 22.88 65.40 -94.54
CA THR A 595 23.38 66.03 -95.78
C THR A 595 22.27 66.68 -96.60
N SER A 596 21.04 66.14 -96.56
CA SER A 596 19.86 66.78 -97.14
C SER A 596 19.48 68.09 -96.43
N TYR A 597 19.52 68.15 -95.09
CA TYR A 597 19.28 69.39 -94.35
C TYR A 597 20.36 70.45 -94.61
N GLU A 598 21.64 70.05 -94.62
CA GLU A 598 22.77 70.95 -94.92
C GLU A 598 22.62 71.59 -96.31
N LEU A 599 22.32 70.78 -97.34
CA LEU A 599 22.04 71.27 -98.69
C LEU A 599 20.86 72.26 -98.71
N ASN A 600 19.75 71.94 -98.02
CA ASN A 600 18.60 72.83 -97.94
C ASN A 600 18.90 74.17 -97.23
N SER A 601 19.85 74.22 -96.28
CA SER A 601 20.31 75.49 -95.69
C SER A 601 21.02 76.35 -96.74
N THR A 602 21.99 75.78 -97.46
CA THR A 602 22.74 76.53 -98.50
C THR A 602 21.84 77.05 -99.63
N ILE A 603 20.74 76.33 -99.94
CA ILE A 603 19.73 76.77 -100.90
C ILE A 603 18.94 77.98 -100.35
N LYS A 604 18.53 77.96 -99.08
CA LYS A 604 17.85 79.10 -98.43
C LYS A 604 18.74 80.34 -98.35
N GLU A 605 19.99 80.17 -97.93
CA GLU A 605 20.97 81.27 -97.87
C GLU A 605 21.16 81.92 -99.25
N ARG A 606 21.19 81.11 -100.33
CA ARG A 606 21.23 81.60 -101.71
C ARG A 606 19.95 82.32 -102.14
N THR A 607 18.76 81.84 -101.78
CA THR A 607 17.50 82.54 -102.13
C THR A 607 17.31 83.81 -101.30
N GLU A 608 17.79 83.87 -100.07
CA GLU A 608 17.82 85.10 -99.26
C GLU A 608 18.82 86.13 -99.82
N GLN A 609 20.01 85.71 -100.28
CA GLN A 609 20.94 86.58 -101.01
C GLN A 609 20.31 87.17 -102.28
N ILE A 610 19.61 86.34 -103.07
CA ILE A 610 18.89 86.81 -104.27
C ILE A 610 17.77 87.79 -103.90
N ASN A 611 16.99 87.51 -102.84
CA ASN A 611 15.97 88.44 -102.32
C ASN A 611 16.59 89.76 -101.80
N LEU A 612 17.78 89.73 -101.20
CA LEU A 612 18.50 90.94 -100.79
C LEU A 612 18.94 91.77 -102.01
N HIS A 613 19.43 91.15 -103.09
CA HIS A 613 19.70 91.84 -104.35
C HIS A 613 18.43 92.38 -105.02
N GLN A 614 17.33 91.62 -105.03
CA GLN A 614 16.05 92.06 -105.60
C GLN A 614 15.42 93.20 -104.78
N THR A 615 15.52 93.15 -103.45
CA THR A 615 15.09 94.26 -102.58
C THR A 615 16.03 95.46 -102.64
N MET A 616 17.32 95.27 -102.95
CA MET A 616 18.25 96.36 -103.27
C MET A 616 17.87 97.06 -104.60
N LEU A 617 17.58 96.32 -105.67
CA LEU A 617 17.08 96.90 -106.92
C LEU A 617 15.74 97.61 -106.70
N ASN A 618 14.81 96.99 -105.98
CA ASN A 618 13.54 97.63 -105.62
C ASN A 618 13.74 98.86 -104.72
N LYS A 619 14.81 98.92 -103.90
CA LYS A 619 15.22 100.14 -103.17
C LYS A 619 15.78 101.20 -104.12
N GLN A 620 16.57 100.86 -105.13
CA GLN A 620 17.02 101.83 -106.15
C GLN A 620 15.84 102.37 -106.98
N ILE A 621 14.89 101.52 -107.40
CA ILE A 621 13.65 101.95 -108.05
C ILE A 621 12.82 102.84 -107.12
N LYS A 622 12.76 102.52 -105.82
CA LYS A 622 12.15 103.40 -104.80
C LYS A 622 12.92 104.71 -104.61
N ILE A 623 14.24 104.74 -104.72
CA ILE A 623 15.05 105.98 -104.66
C ILE A 623 14.72 106.85 -105.88
N TYR A 624 14.80 106.34 -107.11
CA TYR A 624 14.44 107.12 -108.31
C TYR A 624 12.97 107.60 -108.30
N THR A 625 12.04 106.79 -107.78
CA THR A 625 10.64 107.24 -107.62
C THR A 625 10.43 108.18 -106.44
N THR A 626 11.30 108.15 -105.41
CA THR A 626 11.27 109.16 -104.33
C THR A 626 11.99 110.45 -104.71
N GLU A 627 13.00 110.44 -105.59
CA GLU A 627 13.57 111.63 -106.23
C GLU A 627 12.51 112.32 -107.11
N ASN A 628 11.80 111.54 -107.93
CA ASN A 628 10.65 112.03 -108.70
C ASN A 628 9.50 112.50 -107.79
N SER A 629 9.30 111.86 -106.63
CA SER A 629 8.37 112.37 -105.60
C SER A 629 8.90 113.61 -104.88
N GLN A 630 10.21 113.78 -104.72
CA GLN A 630 10.83 114.94 -104.08
C GLN A 630 10.80 116.16 -105.01
N LEU A 631 10.91 115.98 -106.32
CA LEU A 631 10.58 117.02 -107.30
C LEU A 631 9.10 117.44 -107.17
N ASN A 632 8.17 116.49 -106.98
CA ASN A 632 6.77 116.79 -106.68
C ASN A 632 6.56 117.41 -105.28
N ILE A 633 7.35 117.04 -104.28
CA ILE A 633 7.29 117.61 -102.93
C ILE A 633 7.93 119.00 -102.91
N GLU A 634 8.92 119.31 -103.74
CA GLU A 634 9.40 120.68 -103.90
C GLU A 634 8.32 121.56 -104.57
N ILE A 635 7.54 120.99 -105.49
CA ILE A 635 6.30 121.58 -106.03
C ILE A 635 5.19 121.71 -104.95
N GLN A 636 5.25 120.94 -103.85
CA GLN A 636 4.21 120.85 -102.81
C GLN A 636 4.57 121.50 -101.45
N GLU A 637 5.84 121.71 -101.11
CA GLU A 637 6.28 122.53 -99.98
C GLU A 637 6.30 124.02 -100.35
N ARG A 638 6.46 124.30 -101.65
CA ARG A 638 5.98 125.56 -102.26
C ARG A 638 4.44 125.74 -102.11
N LYS A 639 3.70 124.74 -101.59
CA LYS A 639 2.29 124.86 -101.15
C LYS A 639 2.07 124.68 -99.63
N SER A 640 2.85 123.88 -98.92
CA SER A 640 2.58 123.52 -97.50
C SER A 640 3.21 124.46 -96.46
N LYS A 641 4.19 125.29 -96.86
CA LYS A 641 4.74 126.38 -96.02
C LYS A 641 3.69 127.46 -95.70
N VAL A 642 2.51 127.35 -96.31
CA VAL A 642 1.29 128.13 -96.08
C VAL A 642 0.58 127.78 -94.76
N ASP A 643 0.74 126.56 -94.21
CA ASP A 643 -0.17 126.04 -93.16
C ASP A 643 0.30 126.15 -91.68
N LYS A 644 1.57 125.85 -91.38
CA LYS A 644 1.94 125.26 -90.05
C LYS A 644 2.04 126.20 -88.83
N LEU A 645 1.32 127.31 -88.83
CA LEU A 645 1.23 128.33 -87.77
C LEU A 645 0.36 127.87 -86.55
N ILE A 646 0.57 126.65 -86.00
CA ILE A 646 -0.47 125.88 -85.27
C ILE A 646 -0.36 125.83 -83.71
N LYS A 647 0.14 124.75 -83.07
CA LYS A 647 -0.08 124.45 -81.62
C LYS A 647 1.07 123.71 -80.91
N ARG A 648 1.13 123.76 -79.56
CA ARG A 648 2.21 123.24 -78.69
C ARG A 648 1.75 123.10 -77.21
N TYR A 649 2.04 121.98 -76.50
CA TYR A 649 1.79 121.73 -75.06
C TYR A 649 2.54 120.49 -74.48
N GLU A 650 2.58 120.32 -73.14
CA GLU A 650 3.48 119.40 -72.38
C GLU A 650 2.77 118.58 -71.21
N ILE A 651 3.50 117.79 -70.37
CA ILE A 651 3.03 116.66 -69.47
C ILE A 651 3.88 116.55 -68.13
N ILE A 652 3.54 115.69 -67.12
CA ILE A 652 4.42 114.88 -66.16
C ILE A 652 4.36 115.08 -64.59
N THR A 653 4.34 113.95 -63.81
CA THR A 653 4.80 113.67 -62.38
C THR A 653 4.46 112.18 -61.97
N ALA A 654 5.03 111.35 -61.05
CA ALA A 654 6.16 111.28 -60.06
C ALA A 654 5.86 111.45 -58.53
N LEU A 655 6.39 110.71 -57.50
CA LEU A 655 6.95 109.33 -57.29
C LEU A 655 7.29 109.01 -55.76
N MET A 656 7.99 107.89 -55.40
CA MET A 656 8.60 107.43 -54.08
C MET A 656 7.72 106.54 -53.11
N ALA A 657 8.17 105.72 -52.09
CA ALA A 657 9.45 105.18 -51.51
C ALA A 657 9.24 103.90 -50.59
N PRO A 658 10.29 103.13 -50.08
CA PRO A 658 10.17 101.72 -49.59
C PRO A 658 10.50 101.25 -48.08
N PRO A 659 11.58 100.52 -47.65
CA PRO A 659 11.46 99.20 -46.91
C PRO A 659 12.39 98.81 -45.69
N GLU A 660 12.26 97.55 -45.18
CA GLU A 660 13.20 96.63 -44.41
C GLU A 660 13.55 96.87 -42.88
N GLY A 661 14.08 95.93 -42.03
CA GLY A 661 14.56 94.52 -42.13
C GLY A 661 15.02 93.81 -40.78
N GLU A 662 15.91 92.78 -40.82
CA GLU A 662 16.77 92.12 -39.75
C GLU A 662 16.42 90.82 -38.91
N GLU A 663 17.38 90.33 -38.06
CA GLU A 663 17.69 88.90 -37.68
C GLU A 663 17.04 88.25 -36.41
N THR A 664 17.16 86.90 -36.23
CA THR A 664 17.82 86.17 -35.08
C THR A 664 17.45 84.65 -34.94
N ARG A 665 18.23 83.88 -34.13
CA ARG A 665 17.91 82.49 -33.70
C ARG A 665 16.88 82.49 -32.54
N ASN A 666 15.72 81.84 -32.73
CA ASN A 666 14.57 81.93 -31.81
C ASN A 666 14.56 80.89 -30.65
N GLN A 667 13.85 81.19 -29.57
CA GLN A 667 14.13 80.80 -28.18
C GLN A 667 13.38 79.54 -27.64
N ALA A 668 12.59 78.85 -28.47
CA ALA A 668 11.60 77.87 -28.00
C ALA A 668 12.16 76.56 -27.37
N TYR A 669 13.29 76.03 -27.85
CA TYR A 669 13.75 74.66 -27.54
C TYR A 669 14.04 74.41 -26.05
N TYR A 670 14.62 75.37 -25.35
CA TYR A 670 15.03 75.19 -23.95
C TYR A 670 13.89 75.33 -22.94
N ILE A 671 12.78 75.98 -23.30
CA ILE A 671 11.61 76.15 -22.43
C ILE A 671 10.90 74.80 -22.21
N ILE A 672 10.82 73.96 -23.26
CA ILE A 672 10.08 72.70 -23.23
C ILE A 672 10.74 71.68 -22.28
N ARG A 673 12.07 71.62 -22.22
CA ARG A 673 12.79 70.68 -21.35
C ARG A 673 12.66 71.05 -19.86
N ALA A 674 12.72 72.34 -19.53
CA ALA A 674 12.60 72.82 -18.15
C ALA A 674 11.21 72.59 -17.52
N ALA A 675 10.16 72.35 -18.34
CA ALA A 675 8.81 72.08 -17.85
C ALA A 675 8.65 70.66 -17.30
N GLN A 676 9.33 69.65 -17.87
CA GLN A 676 9.10 68.24 -17.55
C GLN A 676 9.74 67.81 -16.23
N ASP A 677 10.95 68.29 -15.91
CA ASP A 677 11.63 67.97 -14.66
C ASP A 677 10.91 68.54 -13.42
N LYS A 678 10.05 69.55 -13.59
CA LYS A 678 9.30 70.18 -12.49
C LYS A 678 8.14 69.32 -11.96
N GLU A 679 7.45 68.56 -12.81
CA GLU A 679 6.33 67.70 -12.38
C GLU A 679 6.84 66.48 -11.60
N LEU A 680 7.97 65.90 -12.03
CA LEU A 680 8.56 64.71 -11.39
C LEU A 680 9.11 64.98 -9.98
N LEU A 681 9.50 66.22 -9.68
CA LEU A 681 10.00 66.58 -8.36
C LEU A 681 8.87 66.74 -7.33
N GLN A 682 7.68 67.20 -7.77
CA GLN A 682 6.57 67.47 -6.85
C GLN A 682 5.94 66.19 -6.28
N ARG A 683 5.80 65.12 -7.09
CA ARG A 683 5.32 63.80 -6.62
C ARG A 683 6.25 63.06 -5.62
N LYS A 684 7.41 63.64 -5.27
CA LYS A 684 8.33 63.11 -4.24
C LYS A 684 8.26 63.86 -2.90
N GLY A 685 7.59 65.01 -2.82
CA GLY A 685 7.33 65.68 -1.55
C GLY A 685 6.26 64.94 -0.77
N ASP A 686 5.07 64.85 -1.36
CA ASP A 686 3.85 64.27 -0.79
C ASP A 686 4.02 62.84 -0.20
N THR A 687 5.02 62.08 -0.63
CA THR A 687 5.33 60.75 -0.09
C THR A 687 6.10 60.76 1.23
N LEU A 688 6.95 61.76 1.49
CA LEU A 688 7.82 61.80 2.68
C LEU A 688 7.12 62.39 3.90
N ASP A 689 6.27 63.40 3.70
CA ASP A 689 5.52 64.04 4.80
C ASP A 689 4.56 63.05 5.51
N ASN A 690 4.13 62.00 4.82
CA ASN A 690 3.28 60.94 5.38
C ASN A 690 4.03 59.94 6.27
N GLU A 691 5.34 59.73 6.09
CA GLU A 691 6.13 58.81 6.93
C GLU A 691 6.50 59.44 8.27
N ILE A 692 6.73 60.75 8.30
CA ILE A 692 7.12 61.51 9.51
C ILE A 692 6.04 61.43 10.59
N HIS A 693 4.76 61.55 10.21
CA HIS A 693 3.65 61.66 11.17
C HIS A 693 3.40 60.38 11.99
N ILE A 694 3.91 59.22 11.54
CA ILE A 694 3.69 57.92 12.19
C ILE A 694 4.64 57.73 13.39
N LEU A 695 5.92 58.09 13.25
CA LEU A 695 6.96 57.82 14.26
C LEU A 695 6.76 58.62 15.56
N GLU A 696 6.15 59.80 15.48
CA GLU A 696 5.92 60.67 16.65
C GLU A 696 4.91 60.09 17.64
N GLN A 697 4.08 59.11 17.23
CA GLN A 697 3.08 58.49 18.11
C GLN A 697 3.64 57.34 18.98
N GLU A 698 4.72 56.68 18.54
CA GLU A 698 5.22 55.46 19.19
C GLU A 698 5.99 55.74 20.49
N ILE A 699 6.69 56.89 20.57
CA ILE A 699 7.52 57.28 21.71
C ILE A 699 6.70 57.46 23.00
N ILE A 700 5.47 57.99 22.89
CA ILE A 700 4.61 58.35 24.03
C ILE A 700 4.11 57.12 24.81
N ALA A 701 4.14 55.93 24.21
CA ALA A 701 3.63 54.71 24.83
C ALA A 701 4.53 54.14 25.93
N LEU A 702 5.87 54.33 25.85
CA LEU A 702 6.82 53.56 26.66
C LEU A 702 6.97 54.08 28.11
N GLU A 703 6.98 55.40 28.34
CA GLU A 703 7.28 55.96 29.68
C GLU A 703 6.28 55.55 30.76
N ASN A 704 5.01 55.36 30.40
CA ASN A 704 3.95 54.97 31.33
C ASN A 704 4.18 53.58 32.00
N THR A 705 5.05 52.74 31.42
CA THR A 705 5.28 51.36 31.90
C THR A 705 6.14 51.26 33.16
N LEU A 706 7.05 52.21 33.41
CA LEU A 706 8.02 52.09 34.50
C LEU A 706 7.44 52.52 35.85
N ALA A 707 6.49 53.46 35.84
CA ALA A 707 5.85 54.00 37.05
C ALA A 707 5.06 52.93 37.85
N LEU A 708 4.65 51.83 37.23
CA LEU A 708 4.00 50.71 37.91
C LEU A 708 4.89 50.10 39.01
N MET A 709 6.18 49.87 38.70
CA MET A 709 6.87 48.68 39.20
C MET A 709 7.23 48.67 40.71
N ASN A 710 6.99 49.77 41.42
CA ASN A 710 7.27 49.87 42.85
C ASN A 710 6.05 49.66 43.76
N GLY A 711 4.83 49.58 43.21
CA GLY A 711 3.59 49.54 44.02
C GLY A 711 3.32 48.23 44.79
N CYS A 712 3.87 47.08 44.35
CA CYS A 712 3.51 45.77 44.90
C CYS A 712 4.38 45.30 46.08
N ASN A 713 5.66 45.68 46.18
CA ASN A 713 6.53 45.14 47.23
C ASN A 713 6.10 45.54 48.66
N THR A 714 5.46 46.72 48.80
CA THR A 714 4.85 47.19 50.04
C THR A 714 3.67 46.33 50.49
N VAL A 715 2.96 45.72 49.54
CA VAL A 715 1.85 44.80 49.83
C VAL A 715 2.36 43.59 50.61
N TYR A 716 3.61 43.12 50.36
CA TYR A 716 4.22 41.89 50.91
C TYR A 716 4.45 41.86 52.45
N ARG A 717 3.49 42.30 53.29
CA ARG A 717 3.67 42.56 54.75
C ARG A 717 2.57 42.14 55.78
N MET A 718 1.49 41.44 55.41
CA MET A 718 0.21 41.29 56.19
C MET A 718 -0.60 39.92 56.18
N SER A 719 -0.21 38.81 55.53
CA SER A 719 -1.16 37.73 55.10
C SER A 719 -0.80 36.30 55.52
N TYR A 720 0.40 36.01 56.00
CA TYR A 720 0.69 34.76 56.73
C TYR A 720 0.14 34.75 58.17
N THR A 721 -0.83 35.64 58.46
CA THR A 721 -1.51 35.78 59.75
C THR A 721 -3.00 35.47 59.63
N GLN A 722 -3.31 34.20 59.78
CA GLN A 722 -4.63 33.65 60.02
C GLN A 722 -4.42 32.24 60.61
N LEU A 723 -4.65 31.86 61.88
CA LEU A 723 -4.66 32.40 63.26
C LEU A 723 -5.46 31.34 64.13
N PRO A 724 -5.69 31.48 65.47
CA PRO A 724 -6.17 30.37 66.34
C PRO A 724 -7.63 29.89 66.26
N ASN A 725 -7.99 28.83 67.00
CA ASN A 725 -9.33 28.23 66.94
C ASN A 725 -10.49 29.02 67.58
N ASP A 726 -10.24 30.19 68.19
CA ASP A 726 -11.24 31.19 68.60
C ASP A 726 -11.06 32.53 67.84
N SER A 727 -10.18 32.57 66.84
CA SER A 727 -10.04 33.72 65.94
C SER A 727 -11.13 33.70 64.87
N GLU A 728 -11.07 34.69 63.97
CA GLU A 728 -11.91 34.64 62.79
C GLU A 728 -11.67 33.42 61.90
N GLU A 729 -10.54 32.71 61.82
CA GLU A 729 -10.44 31.59 60.85
C GLU A 729 -11.30 30.41 61.24
N ILE A 730 -11.39 30.03 62.51
CA ILE A 730 -12.24 28.88 62.86
C ILE A 730 -13.70 29.30 62.89
N ARG A 731 -14.02 30.58 63.16
CA ARG A 731 -15.38 31.08 62.89
C ARG A 731 -15.67 31.26 61.40
N GLN A 732 -14.67 31.59 60.57
CA GLN A 732 -14.70 31.63 59.10
C GLN A 732 -14.48 30.24 58.49
N GLN A 733 -14.18 29.18 59.25
CA GLN A 733 -14.06 27.79 58.79
C GLN A 733 -15.26 26.97 59.25
N THR A 734 -15.91 27.33 60.36
CA THR A 734 -17.28 26.92 60.64
C THR A 734 -18.25 27.71 59.78
N GLU A 735 -18.06 29.02 59.59
CA GLU A 735 -18.75 29.78 58.54
C GLU A 735 -18.23 29.46 57.14
N LEU A 736 -17.00 28.99 56.85
CA LEU A 736 -16.72 28.40 55.52
C LEU A 736 -17.34 27.03 55.42
N ASN A 737 -17.50 26.23 56.47
CA ASN A 737 -18.21 24.96 56.35
C ASN A 737 -19.72 25.18 56.22
N GLU A 738 -20.30 26.20 56.85
CA GLU A 738 -21.69 26.59 56.67
C GLU A 738 -21.90 27.43 55.41
N GLN A 739 -20.94 28.22 54.95
CA GLN A 739 -20.95 28.88 53.64
C GLN A 739 -20.54 27.94 52.52
N ILE A 740 -19.78 26.85 52.74
CA ILE A 740 -19.56 25.75 51.77
C ILE A 740 -20.76 24.82 51.79
N ARG A 741 -21.49 24.69 52.90
CA ARG A 741 -22.81 24.04 52.94
C ARG A 741 -23.84 24.89 52.24
N MET A 742 -23.87 26.20 52.46
CA MET A 742 -24.75 27.16 51.80
C MET A 742 -24.28 27.51 50.38
N LEU A 743 -23.02 27.29 50.01
CA LEU A 743 -22.49 27.30 48.64
C LEU A 743 -22.47 25.90 48.02
N ASN A 744 -22.79 24.82 48.74
CA ASN A 744 -23.21 23.56 48.14
C ASN A 744 -24.72 23.53 47.95
N ILE A 745 -25.49 24.17 48.82
CA ILE A 745 -26.93 24.42 48.62
C ILE A 745 -27.10 25.50 47.55
N LYS A 746 -26.31 26.57 47.56
CA LYS A 746 -26.26 27.59 46.49
C LYS A 746 -25.50 27.10 45.27
N SER A 747 -24.50 26.22 45.32
CA SER A 747 -24.00 25.58 44.08
C SER A 747 -24.96 24.52 43.56
N ARG A 748 -25.76 23.85 44.39
CA ARG A 748 -26.88 23.02 43.89
C ARG A 748 -28.02 23.87 43.34
N TYR A 749 -28.35 24.99 43.97
CA TYR A 749 -29.36 25.93 43.47
C TYR A 749 -28.84 26.68 42.24
N ASP A 750 -27.57 27.05 42.18
CA ASP A 750 -26.88 27.66 41.04
C ASP A 750 -26.46 26.60 40.01
N GLN A 751 -26.50 25.29 40.29
CA GLN A 751 -26.42 24.22 39.28
C GLN A 751 -27.81 23.90 38.76
N SER A 752 -28.85 23.93 39.60
CA SER A 752 -30.25 23.90 39.18
C SER A 752 -30.59 25.15 38.37
N ARG A 753 -30.04 26.32 38.73
CA ARG A 753 -30.25 27.60 38.08
C ARG A 753 -29.22 27.90 37.00
N LEU A 754 -28.01 27.33 37.02
CA LEU A 754 -27.19 27.22 35.81
C LEU A 754 -27.81 26.22 34.86
N LYS A 755 -28.53 25.18 35.33
CA LYS A 755 -29.32 24.32 34.46
C LYS A 755 -30.57 25.03 33.95
N GLU A 756 -31.32 25.79 34.75
CA GLU A 756 -32.39 26.66 34.25
C GLU A 756 -31.86 27.77 33.34
N LEU A 757 -30.69 28.34 33.62
CA LEU A 757 -30.03 29.34 32.76
C LEU A 757 -29.34 28.71 31.56
N GLN A 758 -29.01 27.42 31.57
CA GLN A 758 -28.50 26.66 30.44
C GLN A 758 -29.65 26.11 29.61
N ASP A 759 -30.80 25.80 30.20
CA ASP A 759 -32.05 25.49 29.49
C ASP A 759 -32.69 26.79 28.95
N LEU A 760 -32.56 27.92 29.65
CA LEU A 760 -32.87 29.26 29.14
C LEU A 760 -31.83 29.75 28.12
N TYR A 761 -30.55 29.42 28.24
CA TYR A 761 -29.54 29.73 27.23
C TYR A 761 -29.66 28.80 26.03
N ASN A 762 -30.02 27.52 26.21
CA ASN A 762 -30.34 26.60 25.12
C ASN A 762 -31.62 27.05 24.42
N THR A 763 -32.67 27.44 25.13
CA THR A 763 -33.88 28.00 24.49
C THR A 763 -33.68 29.42 23.97
N MET A 764 -32.77 30.22 24.54
CA MET A 764 -32.33 31.50 23.96
C MET A 764 -31.44 31.29 22.74
N GLN A 765 -30.64 30.23 22.67
CA GLN A 765 -29.81 29.86 21.53
C GLN A 765 -30.63 29.12 20.46
N GLU A 766 -31.70 28.42 20.81
CA GLU A 766 -32.79 28.05 19.90
C GLU A 766 -33.53 29.29 19.42
N SER A 767 -33.75 30.30 20.28
CA SER A 767 -34.37 31.56 19.85
C SER A 767 -33.42 32.40 19.00
N SER A 768 -32.10 32.34 19.25
CA SER A 768 -31.07 33.00 18.46
C SER A 768 -30.92 32.29 17.15
N THR A 769 -30.74 30.96 17.12
CA THR A 769 -30.72 30.21 15.85
C THR A 769 -32.02 30.35 15.07
N ARG A 770 -33.20 30.49 15.72
CA ARG A 770 -34.43 30.91 15.04
C ARG A 770 -34.34 32.35 14.53
N LEU A 771 -33.87 33.30 15.32
CA LEU A 771 -33.69 34.71 14.94
C LEU A 771 -32.57 34.93 13.89
N ASP A 772 -31.60 34.02 13.83
CA ASP A 772 -30.47 33.95 12.89
C ASP A 772 -30.95 33.30 11.59
N ASN A 773 -31.78 32.25 11.66
CA ASN A 773 -32.52 31.71 10.51
C ASN A 773 -33.53 32.74 9.96
N ASP A 774 -34.23 33.47 10.83
CA ASP A 774 -35.11 34.57 10.45
C ASP A 774 -34.29 35.75 9.91
N LEU A 775 -33.12 36.06 10.47
CA LEU A 775 -32.15 37.02 9.92
C LEU A 775 -31.53 36.53 8.62
N GLU A 776 -31.42 35.23 8.37
CA GLU A 776 -30.99 34.67 7.08
C GLU A 776 -32.13 34.81 6.06
N LEU A 777 -33.38 34.53 6.46
CA LEU A 777 -34.57 34.84 5.67
C LEU A 777 -34.69 36.34 5.37
N TYR A 778 -34.43 37.20 6.36
CA TYR A 778 -34.44 38.65 6.19
C TYR A 778 -33.24 39.12 5.39
N LYS A 779 -32.03 38.58 5.56
CA LYS A 779 -30.87 38.84 4.67
C LYS A 779 -31.18 38.42 3.24
N ASP A 780 -31.89 37.30 3.02
CA ASP A 780 -32.31 36.88 1.69
C ASP A 780 -33.46 37.72 1.12
N GLN A 781 -34.34 38.26 1.96
CA GLN A 781 -35.29 39.31 1.57
C GLN A 781 -34.56 40.62 1.25
N THR A 782 -33.57 41.02 2.05
CA THR A 782 -32.73 42.21 1.81
C THR A 782 -31.92 42.03 0.53
N LYS A 783 -31.26 40.90 0.28
CA LYS A 783 -30.60 40.58 -1.01
C LYS A 783 -31.58 40.64 -2.19
N ARG A 784 -32.82 40.15 -2.03
CA ARG A 784 -33.86 40.27 -3.08
C ARG A 784 -34.30 41.71 -3.29
N LEU A 785 -34.42 42.49 -2.22
CA LEU A 785 -34.75 43.92 -2.25
C LEU A 785 -33.56 44.78 -2.69
N GLU A 786 -32.32 44.33 -2.52
CA GLU A 786 -31.07 44.92 -3.01
C GLU A 786 -30.91 44.63 -4.49
N LEU A 787 -31.22 43.41 -4.95
CA LEU A 787 -31.30 43.08 -6.37
C LEU A 787 -32.47 43.80 -7.06
N GLU A 788 -33.62 43.96 -6.39
CA GLU A 788 -34.69 44.82 -6.91
C GLU A 788 -34.29 46.30 -6.84
N LEU A 789 -33.66 46.80 -5.78
CA LEU A 789 -33.16 48.17 -5.70
C LEU A 789 -32.07 48.43 -6.75
N GLU A 790 -31.16 47.50 -7.01
CA GLU A 790 -30.17 47.58 -8.07
C GLU A 790 -30.86 47.56 -9.44
N HIS A 791 -31.90 46.74 -9.63
CA HIS A 791 -32.71 46.78 -10.83
C HIS A 791 -33.42 48.13 -11.00
N ARG A 792 -34.03 48.67 -9.93
CA ARG A 792 -34.68 49.98 -9.90
C ARG A 792 -33.69 51.13 -10.03
N MET A 793 -32.47 51.01 -9.51
CA MET A 793 -31.38 51.99 -9.68
C MET A 793 -30.84 51.95 -11.10
N ASN A 794 -30.72 50.77 -11.71
CA ASN A 794 -30.44 50.61 -13.14
C ASN A 794 -31.58 51.19 -14.01
N GLU A 795 -32.86 51.02 -13.60
CA GLU A 795 -33.99 51.69 -14.26
C GLU A 795 -33.97 53.20 -14.06
N ILE A 796 -33.66 53.68 -12.85
CA ILE A 796 -33.50 55.11 -12.51
C ILE A 796 -32.30 55.70 -13.23
N GLU A 797 -31.23 54.96 -13.50
CA GLU A 797 -30.08 55.43 -14.29
C GLU A 797 -30.42 55.42 -15.80
N LYS A 798 -31.14 54.41 -16.29
CA LYS A 798 -31.73 54.44 -17.65
C LYS A 798 -32.71 55.61 -17.80
N GLN A 799 -33.48 55.94 -16.76
CA GLN A 799 -34.35 57.13 -16.71
C GLN A 799 -33.55 58.42 -16.53
N ASN A 800 -32.48 58.47 -15.73
CA ASN A 800 -31.65 59.66 -15.51
C ASN A 800 -30.78 59.96 -16.73
N THR A 801 -30.32 58.97 -17.49
CA THR A 801 -29.68 59.24 -18.79
C THR A 801 -30.71 59.68 -19.83
N ARG A 802 -31.96 59.21 -19.79
CA ARG A 802 -33.07 59.75 -20.61
C ARG A 802 -33.43 61.17 -20.20
N LEU A 803 -33.51 61.45 -18.90
CA LEU A 803 -33.84 62.75 -18.30
C LEU A 803 -32.70 63.72 -18.52
N LYS A 804 -31.43 63.32 -18.40
CA LYS A 804 -30.25 64.11 -18.74
C LYS A 804 -30.23 64.44 -20.24
N ARG A 805 -30.51 63.47 -21.13
CA ARG A 805 -30.72 63.75 -22.57
C ARG A 805 -31.93 64.66 -22.83
N ALA A 806 -32.98 64.61 -22.02
CA ALA A 806 -34.14 65.49 -22.10
C ALA A 806 -33.87 66.88 -21.49
N SER A 807 -33.02 66.98 -20.46
CA SER A 807 -32.65 68.22 -19.79
C SER A 807 -31.56 68.94 -20.54
N GLU A 808 -30.62 68.26 -21.20
CA GLU A 808 -29.71 68.86 -22.18
C GLU A 808 -30.48 69.44 -23.38
N ARG A 809 -31.57 68.78 -23.80
CA ARG A 809 -32.53 69.32 -24.80
C ARG A 809 -33.34 70.49 -24.23
N MET A 810 -33.83 70.40 -23.00
CA MET A 810 -34.59 71.46 -22.32
C MET A 810 -33.70 72.63 -21.93
N GLU A 811 -32.40 72.45 -21.73
CA GLU A 811 -31.45 73.51 -21.43
C GLU A 811 -31.03 74.21 -22.72
N LYS A 812 -30.83 73.46 -23.82
CA LYS A 812 -30.79 74.04 -25.18
C LYS A 812 -32.08 74.82 -25.51
N ALA A 813 -33.25 74.38 -25.01
CA ALA A 813 -34.50 75.12 -25.13
C ALA A 813 -34.62 76.31 -24.15
N LYS A 814 -34.10 76.24 -22.91
CA LYS A 814 -34.06 77.37 -21.97
C LYS A 814 -33.12 78.48 -22.45
N ARG A 815 -31.98 78.12 -23.06
CA ARG A 815 -31.09 79.05 -23.78
C ARG A 815 -31.78 79.72 -24.99
N LEU A 816 -32.96 79.25 -25.40
CA LEU A 816 -33.84 79.87 -26.41
C LEU A 816 -35.09 80.56 -25.80
N VAL A 817 -35.39 80.35 -24.51
CA VAL A 817 -36.62 80.83 -23.85
C VAL A 817 -36.34 81.32 -22.42
N LYS A 818 -35.73 82.52 -22.37
CA LYS A 818 -35.70 83.56 -21.32
C LYS A 818 -34.28 84.11 -21.14
N LYS A 819 -33.98 85.41 -21.16
CA LYS A 819 -34.80 86.64 -21.29
C LYS A 819 -36.00 86.80 -20.36
N ASP A 820 -35.88 87.78 -19.47
CA ASP A 820 -36.97 88.49 -18.82
C ASP A 820 -37.71 87.66 -17.74
N GLU A 821 -37.51 88.11 -16.50
CA GLU A 821 -38.40 88.11 -15.31
C GLU A 821 -39.13 86.79 -14.91
N GLN A 822 -39.00 86.23 -13.70
CA GLN A 822 -38.92 86.77 -12.32
C GLN A 822 -40.32 87.18 -11.78
N GLU A 823 -40.63 86.72 -10.56
CA GLU A 823 -41.72 87.19 -9.66
C GLU A 823 -43.18 87.27 -10.17
N ASN A 824 -43.91 86.14 -10.10
CA ASN A 824 -44.95 85.96 -9.04
C ASN A 824 -45.69 84.60 -9.14
N MET A 825 -45.47 83.69 -8.19
CA MET A 825 -46.43 82.65 -7.73
C MET A 825 -46.00 82.06 -6.36
N GLY A 826 -45.33 82.85 -5.51
CA GLY A 826 -44.83 82.40 -4.20
C GLY A 826 -45.87 81.74 -3.27
N PRO A 827 -47.09 82.30 -3.11
CA PRO A 827 -48.03 81.82 -2.09
C PRO A 827 -48.68 80.45 -2.35
N ASP A 828 -48.88 80.04 -3.61
CA ASP A 828 -49.73 78.87 -3.92
C ASP A 828 -48.99 77.53 -3.79
N ILE A 829 -47.67 77.51 -4.00
CA ILE A 829 -46.87 76.29 -3.91
C ILE A 829 -46.72 75.85 -2.45
N GLU A 830 -46.46 76.78 -1.53
CA GLU A 830 -46.29 76.49 -0.11
C GLU A 830 -47.61 76.11 0.58
N ALA A 831 -48.72 76.75 0.19
CA ALA A 831 -50.08 76.36 0.61
C ALA A 831 -50.49 74.96 0.10
N ARG A 832 -49.98 74.54 -1.07
CA ARG A 832 -50.24 73.20 -1.62
C ARG A 832 -49.38 72.13 -0.95
N LEU A 833 -48.08 72.40 -0.77
CA LEU A 833 -47.15 71.48 -0.09
C LEU A 833 -47.53 71.24 1.37
N THR A 834 -47.96 72.26 2.11
CA THR A 834 -48.43 72.10 3.50
C THR A 834 -49.72 71.27 3.58
N LYS A 835 -50.66 71.45 2.64
CA LYS A 835 -51.87 70.61 2.54
C LYS A 835 -51.53 69.16 2.20
N GLU A 836 -50.61 68.94 1.25
CA GLU A 836 -50.15 67.60 0.87
C GLU A 836 -49.41 66.90 2.03
N LEU A 837 -48.55 67.60 2.77
CA LEU A 837 -47.89 67.10 3.98
C LEU A 837 -48.89 66.62 5.05
N VAL A 838 -49.95 67.39 5.32
CA VAL A 838 -51.00 66.99 6.27
C VAL A 838 -51.72 65.73 5.77
N THR A 839 -52.05 65.65 4.48
CA THR A 839 -52.66 64.42 3.93
C THR A 839 -51.70 63.22 3.96
N TYR A 840 -50.40 63.42 3.78
CA TYR A 840 -49.40 62.36 3.87
C TYR A 840 -49.26 61.86 5.32
N ALA A 841 -49.09 62.75 6.30
CA ALA A 841 -48.96 62.39 7.71
C ALA A 841 -50.20 61.67 8.25
N THR A 842 -51.41 62.12 7.89
CA THR A 842 -52.65 61.40 8.29
C THR A 842 -52.76 60.02 7.65
N ASN A 843 -52.30 59.83 6.41
CA ASN A 843 -52.27 58.53 5.76
C ASN A 843 -51.18 57.62 6.33
N GLU A 844 -50.03 58.14 6.76
CA GLU A 844 -49.03 57.29 7.41
C GLU A 844 -49.50 56.83 8.80
N LEU A 845 -50.08 57.71 9.61
CA LEU A 845 -50.70 57.34 10.89
C LEU A 845 -51.78 56.26 10.73
N LEU A 846 -52.68 56.42 9.75
CA LEU A 846 -53.68 55.39 9.43
C LEU A 846 -53.05 54.09 8.90
N ASN A 847 -51.89 54.13 8.23
CA ASN A 847 -51.16 52.93 7.80
C ASN A 847 -50.46 52.23 8.98
N ARG A 848 -49.89 52.97 9.93
CA ARG A 848 -49.27 52.40 11.15
C ARG A 848 -50.31 51.73 12.06
N LEU A 849 -51.54 52.28 12.11
CA LEU A 849 -52.65 51.72 12.89
C LEU A 849 -53.31 50.47 12.28
N LYS A 850 -52.83 49.94 11.14
CA LYS A 850 -53.43 48.76 10.46
C LYS A 850 -53.35 47.44 11.24
N GLY A 851 -52.58 47.36 12.34
CA GLY A 851 -52.51 46.16 13.18
C GLY A 851 -53.81 45.91 13.96
N ASP A 852 -54.37 46.95 14.58
CA ASP A 852 -55.53 46.83 15.47
C ASP A 852 -56.80 47.36 14.80
N ILE A 853 -57.59 46.44 14.24
CA ILE A 853 -58.79 46.76 13.45
C ILE A 853 -59.79 47.64 14.22
N THR A 854 -59.91 47.46 15.54
CA THR A 854 -60.81 48.22 16.41
C THR A 854 -60.35 49.67 16.58
N ILE A 855 -59.05 49.88 16.82
CA ILE A 855 -58.45 51.22 16.98
C ILE A 855 -58.46 51.96 15.63
N TYR A 856 -58.20 51.25 14.53
CA TYR A 856 -58.31 51.80 13.18
C TYR A 856 -59.73 52.32 12.88
N GLU A 857 -60.77 51.54 13.20
CA GLU A 857 -62.16 51.95 13.01
C GLU A 857 -62.55 53.12 13.94
N GLN A 858 -62.07 53.13 15.19
CA GLN A 858 -62.33 54.20 16.15
C GLN A 858 -61.64 55.52 15.73
N ALA A 859 -60.39 55.45 15.26
CA ALA A 859 -59.66 56.59 14.70
C ALA A 859 -60.32 57.10 13.41
N ARG A 860 -60.78 56.21 12.53
CA ARG A 860 -61.56 56.56 11.31
C ARG A 860 -62.85 57.31 11.67
N VAL A 861 -63.56 56.92 12.73
CA VAL A 861 -64.74 57.64 13.23
C VAL A 861 -64.37 59.01 13.83
N MET A 862 -63.31 59.10 14.63
CA MET A 862 -62.85 60.40 15.20
C MET A 862 -62.33 61.38 14.14
N LEU A 863 -61.62 60.91 13.12
CA LEU A 863 -61.12 61.73 12.01
C LEU A 863 -62.25 62.20 11.06
N SER A 864 -63.27 61.36 10.83
CA SER A 864 -64.44 61.76 10.03
C SER A 864 -65.38 62.71 10.78
N THR A 865 -65.52 62.58 12.10
CA THR A 865 -66.27 63.55 12.94
C THR A 865 -65.57 64.89 13.13
N SER A 866 -64.26 64.98 12.86
CA SER A 866 -63.48 66.23 12.89
C SER A 866 -63.30 66.91 11.53
N GLY A 867 -64.02 66.46 10.49
CA GLY A 867 -64.16 67.17 9.22
C GLY A 867 -62.96 67.07 8.26
N ILE A 868 -61.97 66.24 8.55
CA ILE A 868 -60.81 66.03 7.68
C ILE A 868 -61.20 65.07 6.54
N PRO A 869 -61.02 65.43 5.25
CA PRO A 869 -61.45 64.60 4.13
C PRO A 869 -60.51 63.39 3.94
N ILE A 870 -60.93 62.23 4.47
CA ILE A 870 -60.25 60.95 4.25
C ILE A 870 -60.62 60.43 2.85
N ASN A 871 -59.66 60.45 1.91
CA ASN A 871 -59.85 59.88 0.58
C ASN A 871 -59.89 58.33 0.65
N ASN A 872 -61.09 57.76 0.61
CA ASN A 872 -61.29 56.31 0.49
C ASN A 872 -60.86 55.82 -0.90
N LEU A 873 -59.72 55.13 -1.00
CA LEU A 873 -59.46 54.18 -2.09
C LEU A 873 -59.63 52.75 -1.55
N MET A 874 -60.79 52.16 -1.82
CA MET A 874 -61.16 50.80 -1.41
C MET A 874 -60.92 49.79 -2.55
N ILE A 875 -60.23 48.70 -2.21
CA ILE A 875 -60.48 47.31 -2.65
C ILE A 875 -60.40 46.99 -4.16
N GLY A 876 -59.56 45.99 -4.49
CA GLY A 876 -59.74 45.13 -5.66
C GLY A 876 -58.54 44.21 -5.95
N GLY A 877 -58.51 42.94 -5.51
CA GLY A 877 -59.44 42.24 -4.62
C GLY A 877 -59.15 40.72 -4.50
N THR A 878 -60.03 40.02 -3.77
CA THR A 878 -60.09 38.55 -3.55
C THR A 878 -59.02 37.94 -2.61
N GLN A 879 -59.27 36.85 -1.85
CA GLN A 879 -60.55 36.32 -1.34
C GLN A 879 -60.40 35.48 -0.04
N LYS A 880 -61.40 35.60 0.85
CA LYS A 880 -62.23 34.51 1.46
C LYS A 880 -61.68 33.07 1.34
N ARG A 881 -61.53 32.26 2.40
CA ARG A 881 -62.54 31.72 3.37
C ARG A 881 -61.78 30.81 4.39
N ARG A 882 -62.25 30.38 5.58
CA ARG A 882 -63.48 30.57 6.42
C ARG A 882 -63.15 30.17 7.89
N THR A 883 -64.07 30.38 8.85
CA THR A 883 -63.86 30.22 10.32
C THR A 883 -64.76 29.16 11.00
N GLY A 884 -64.33 28.70 12.20
CA GLY A 884 -65.15 28.03 13.25
C GLY A 884 -64.84 26.53 13.52
N ASN A 885 -65.01 25.95 14.73
CA ASN A 885 -65.50 26.51 16.01
C ASN A 885 -65.10 25.65 17.25
N LEU A 886 -64.83 26.31 18.38
CA LEU A 886 -65.17 26.00 19.81
C LEU A 886 -65.10 24.56 20.41
N SER A 887 -64.10 24.37 21.29
CA SER A 887 -64.15 23.93 22.72
C SER A 887 -65.11 22.84 23.27
N SER A 888 -64.58 21.92 24.10
CA SER A 888 -65.26 21.37 25.31
C SER A 888 -64.24 20.78 26.33
N SER A 889 -64.69 20.22 27.47
CA SER A 889 -63.88 20.00 28.68
C SER A 889 -64.07 18.64 29.40
N THR A 890 -63.06 18.23 30.18
CA THR A 890 -63.05 17.28 31.34
C THR A 890 -63.30 15.76 31.19
N LYS A 891 -62.35 15.00 31.81
CA LYS A 891 -62.49 13.67 32.48
C LYS A 891 -62.67 12.45 31.54
N SER A 892 -62.28 11.22 31.91
CA SER A 892 -62.07 10.63 33.26
C SER A 892 -60.92 9.60 33.38
N PHE A 893 -60.72 9.12 34.62
CA PHE A 893 -60.03 7.91 35.13
C PHE A 893 -60.21 6.61 34.27
N THR A 894 -59.47 5.49 34.41
CA THR A 894 -58.75 4.92 35.60
C THR A 894 -57.68 3.84 35.20
N SER A 895 -56.80 3.47 36.16
CA SER A 895 -56.13 2.16 36.46
C SER A 895 -56.32 0.90 35.59
N SER A 896 -55.44 -0.12 35.57
CA SER A 896 -54.05 -0.35 36.07
C SER A 896 -53.58 -1.78 35.71
N HIS A 897 -52.25 -2.03 35.71
CA HIS A 897 -51.59 -3.36 35.83
C HIS A 897 -51.81 -4.38 34.68
N ARG A 898 -51.09 -5.52 34.56
CA ARG A 898 -49.68 -5.96 34.80
C ARG A 898 -49.65 -7.48 34.56
N THR A 899 -48.78 -8.03 33.69
CA THR A 899 -48.01 -9.30 33.88
C THR A 899 -47.43 -9.88 32.58
N THR A 900 -46.17 -10.32 32.64
CA THR A 900 -45.52 -11.35 31.81
C THR A 900 -45.96 -12.76 32.28
N PRO A 901 -45.93 -13.85 31.47
CA PRO A 901 -44.66 -14.54 31.15
C PRO A 901 -44.58 -15.27 29.78
N THR A 902 -43.48 -16.00 29.59
CA THR A 902 -43.11 -16.96 28.51
C THR A 902 -43.58 -18.41 28.90
N PRO A 903 -43.07 -19.60 28.44
CA PRO A 903 -41.99 -19.95 27.47
C PRO A 903 -42.22 -21.25 26.60
N ILE A 904 -41.12 -21.76 25.98
CA ILE A 904 -40.77 -23.16 25.57
C ILE A 904 -41.05 -23.66 24.12
N ASP A 905 -39.94 -24.01 23.45
CA ASP A 905 -39.58 -25.10 22.48
C ASP A 905 -40.65 -26.16 22.08
N SER A 906 -40.63 -26.82 20.89
CA SER A 906 -39.50 -27.62 20.37
C SER A 906 -39.72 -28.28 18.97
N ASN A 907 -38.63 -28.38 18.18
CA ASN A 907 -38.18 -29.48 17.28
C ASN A 907 -39.09 -30.24 16.26
N LEU A 908 -38.51 -30.36 15.04
CA LEU A 908 -38.36 -31.55 14.16
C LEU A 908 -39.37 -31.93 13.05
N THR A 909 -38.75 -32.39 11.94
CA THR A 909 -39.21 -33.27 10.83
C THR A 909 -40.00 -32.72 9.62
N SER A 910 -39.35 -32.87 8.46
CA SER A 910 -39.86 -33.04 7.08
C SER A 910 -40.60 -34.42 6.93
N PRO A 911 -41.19 -34.87 5.79
CA PRO A 911 -40.84 -34.54 4.38
C PRO A 911 -41.98 -34.56 3.31
N ASP A 912 -41.57 -34.47 2.02
CA ASP A 912 -42.12 -35.15 0.82
C ASP A 912 -43.62 -35.04 0.40
N SER A 913 -43.99 -35.11 -0.89
CA SER A 913 -43.25 -35.02 -2.17
C SER A 913 -44.23 -34.94 -3.38
N SER A 914 -43.69 -34.91 -4.61
CA SER A 914 -44.29 -35.47 -5.85
C SER A 914 -45.26 -34.57 -6.65
N LYS A 915 -45.39 -34.67 -7.99
CA LYS A 915 -44.67 -35.50 -8.99
C LYS A 915 -44.85 -35.03 -10.46
N CYS A 916 -43.89 -35.42 -11.31
CA CYS A 916 -44.02 -35.74 -12.75
C CYS A 916 -44.28 -34.61 -13.78
N SER A 917 -43.78 -34.67 -15.04
CA SER A 917 -42.80 -35.58 -15.70
C SER A 917 -42.23 -34.89 -16.98
N SER A 918 -41.31 -35.40 -17.82
CA SER A 918 -40.65 -36.72 -17.98
C SER A 918 -39.51 -36.67 -19.02
N LYS A 919 -38.40 -37.41 -18.78
CA LYS A 919 -37.59 -38.19 -19.78
C LYS A 919 -36.87 -37.41 -20.92
N LEU A 920 -35.88 -37.96 -21.66
CA LEU A 920 -34.83 -38.98 -21.43
C LEU A 920 -33.67 -38.76 -22.46
N CYS A 921 -32.61 -39.56 -22.33
CA CYS A 921 -31.37 -39.68 -23.13
C CYS A 921 -31.31 -39.25 -24.62
N SER A 922 -30.10 -38.80 -25.00
CA SER A 922 -29.32 -39.04 -26.23
C SER A 922 -29.72 -40.29 -27.06
N PRO A 923 -29.48 -40.35 -28.41
CA PRO A 923 -28.21 -39.92 -29.02
C PRO A 923 -28.25 -39.42 -30.51
N ARG A 924 -27.05 -39.23 -31.10
CA ARG A 924 -26.55 -39.68 -32.44
C ARG A 924 -27.56 -39.84 -33.62
N ASN A 925 -27.23 -39.53 -34.89
CA ASN A 925 -25.95 -39.16 -35.52
C ASN A 925 -26.14 -38.65 -36.98
N ASP A 926 -24.98 -38.44 -37.64
CA ASP A 926 -24.68 -38.60 -39.09
C ASP A 926 -24.63 -37.34 -39.98
N SER A 927 -23.50 -37.03 -40.66
CA SER A 927 -22.62 -37.79 -41.61
C SER A 927 -23.21 -37.75 -43.04
N ILE A 928 -22.49 -37.82 -44.17
CA ILE A 928 -21.09 -38.13 -44.56
C ILE A 928 -20.59 -36.89 -45.36
N GLY A 929 -19.33 -36.41 -45.37
CA GLY A 929 -18.04 -37.09 -45.59
C GLY A 929 -17.54 -36.77 -47.03
N ASP A 930 -16.45 -37.30 -47.57
CA ASP A 930 -15.27 -38.04 -47.06
C ASP A 930 -14.27 -38.15 -48.24
N SER A 931 -12.96 -38.37 -48.15
CA SER A 931 -11.97 -38.55 -47.05
C SER A 931 -10.57 -38.13 -47.63
N ASN A 932 -9.37 -38.33 -47.07
CA ASN A 932 -8.87 -39.02 -45.87
C ASN A 932 -7.74 -38.14 -45.23
N ASP A 933 -6.45 -38.43 -45.01
CA ASP A 933 -5.55 -39.60 -45.07
C ASP A 933 -4.29 -39.30 -44.18
N GLY A 934 -3.24 -40.14 -44.24
CA GLY A 934 -1.86 -39.62 -44.17
C GLY A 934 -1.06 -39.77 -42.86
N ASN A 935 -1.18 -40.92 -42.18
CA ASN A 935 -0.20 -41.60 -41.31
C ASN A 935 1.32 -41.19 -41.35
N VAL A 936 2.20 -41.53 -40.38
CA VAL A 936 2.15 -41.83 -38.92
C VAL A 936 3.59 -42.06 -38.37
N GLN A 937 3.81 -41.86 -37.06
CA GLN A 937 4.91 -42.29 -36.15
C GLN A 937 6.34 -42.72 -36.62
N ASN A 938 7.35 -42.22 -35.89
CA ASN A 938 8.56 -42.88 -35.32
C ASN A 938 9.23 -44.10 -36.00
N SER A 939 10.58 -44.11 -36.11
CA SER A 939 11.48 -44.79 -35.11
C SER A 939 12.93 -45.13 -35.56
N SER A 940 13.91 -44.91 -34.66
CA SER A 940 15.14 -45.75 -34.46
C SER A 940 16.23 -45.78 -35.59
N ARG A 941 17.47 -46.32 -35.45
CA ARG A 941 18.25 -46.91 -34.32
C ARG A 941 19.80 -46.92 -34.56
N THR A 942 20.59 -46.64 -33.51
CA THR A 942 21.94 -47.15 -33.12
C THR A 942 23.01 -47.68 -34.12
N SER A 943 24.24 -47.12 -34.08
CA SER A 943 25.60 -47.77 -34.09
C SER A 943 26.70 -46.67 -34.17
N GLY A 944 27.99 -46.78 -33.78
CA GLY A 944 28.74 -47.78 -32.99
C GLY A 944 30.27 -47.73 -33.25
N ARG A 945 31.11 -47.86 -32.19
CA ARG A 945 32.59 -48.10 -32.15
C ARG A 945 33.61 -47.06 -32.71
N ASN A 946 34.47 -46.60 -31.80
CA ASN A 946 35.95 -46.56 -31.79
C ASN A 946 36.80 -46.39 -33.09
N SER A 947 37.45 -45.23 -33.21
CA SER A 947 38.93 -44.98 -33.17
C SER A 947 39.92 -45.58 -34.23
N VAL A 948 41.16 -45.04 -34.21
CA VAL A 948 42.44 -45.47 -34.86
C VAL A 948 42.59 -45.13 -36.35
N ASN A 949 43.72 -44.63 -36.90
CA ASN A 949 44.92 -43.83 -36.48
C ASN A 949 45.51 -43.23 -37.82
N ASP A 950 46.53 -42.37 -37.89
CA ASP A 950 47.43 -41.78 -36.88
C ASP A 950 47.23 -40.23 -36.81
N ILE A 951 48.06 -39.27 -37.27
CA ILE A 951 49.41 -39.25 -37.87
C ILE A 951 50.27 -38.16 -37.16
N ARG A 952 51.43 -38.58 -36.64
CA ARG A 952 52.76 -37.91 -36.54
C ARG A 952 52.87 -36.39 -36.82
N PHE A 953 53.67 -35.59 -36.10
CA PHE A 953 54.49 -35.76 -34.87
C PHE A 953 55.06 -34.37 -34.44
N THR A 954 55.43 -34.19 -33.16
CA THR A 954 56.46 -33.23 -32.64
C THR A 954 56.25 -31.70 -32.80
N THR A 955 56.78 -30.77 -31.98
CA THR A 955 57.33 -30.81 -30.60
C THR A 955 57.53 -29.38 -30.04
N ILE A 956 57.18 -29.15 -28.75
CA ILE A 956 57.66 -28.08 -27.81
C ILE A 956 57.26 -26.58 -28.01
N GLN A 957 56.54 -26.09 -26.99
CA GLN A 957 56.58 -24.75 -26.33
C GLN A 957 56.35 -23.40 -27.07
N SER A 958 55.19 -22.80 -26.73
CA SER A 958 55.05 -21.53 -25.97
C SER A 958 54.55 -20.22 -26.63
N LYS A 959 53.56 -19.62 -25.93
CA LYS A 959 53.24 -18.18 -25.76
C LYS A 959 52.68 -17.34 -26.92
N LYS A 960 51.87 -16.34 -26.49
CA LYS A 960 51.32 -15.13 -27.17
C LYS A 960 50.11 -15.36 -28.12
N LEU A 961 48.92 -14.79 -27.83
CA LEU A 961 48.36 -13.43 -28.14
C LEU A 961 47.52 -13.47 -29.44
N LEU A 962 46.34 -12.87 -29.64
CA LEU A 962 45.28 -12.17 -28.84
C LEU A 962 43.90 -12.69 -29.34
N ARG A 963 42.74 -12.68 -28.65
CA ARG A 963 41.93 -11.58 -28.05
C ARG A 963 41.54 -10.47 -29.08
N PRO A 964 40.35 -9.81 -28.98
CA PRO A 964 39.63 -9.48 -27.74
C PRO A 964 38.09 -9.61 -27.74
N ILE A 965 37.49 -9.49 -26.55
CA ILE A 965 36.26 -8.70 -26.31
C ILE A 965 36.54 -7.74 -25.14
N SER A 966 35.84 -6.60 -25.15
CA SER A 966 35.98 -5.40 -24.31
C SER A 966 36.05 -5.58 -22.79
N THR A 967 36.79 -4.68 -22.13
CA THR A 967 36.21 -3.60 -21.29
C THR A 967 37.24 -2.50 -21.06
N THR A 968 36.80 -1.24 -20.94
CA THR A 968 37.65 -0.06 -20.72
C THR A 968 37.06 0.84 -19.65
N SER A 969 37.93 1.54 -18.91
CA SER A 969 37.60 2.69 -18.08
C SER A 969 38.88 3.50 -17.82
N ILE A 970 38.82 4.81 -18.12
CA ILE A 970 39.30 5.93 -17.25
C ILE A 970 40.79 5.87 -16.80
N ASP A 971 41.70 6.81 -17.10
CA ASP A 971 41.52 8.26 -17.39
C ASP A 971 42.74 8.96 -18.07
N LEU A 972 42.60 10.28 -18.31
CA LEU A 972 43.61 11.36 -18.40
C LEU A 972 44.67 11.45 -19.56
N LEU A 973 44.78 12.69 -20.12
CA LEU A 973 46.00 13.39 -20.64
C LEU A 973 46.75 12.81 -21.89
N GLN A 974 47.48 13.56 -22.72
CA GLN A 974 47.44 14.97 -23.20
C GLN A 974 48.42 15.12 -24.40
N GLN A 975 48.15 16.01 -25.39
CA GLN A 975 49.16 16.57 -26.35
C GLN A 975 49.87 15.53 -27.30
N THR A 976 50.67 15.84 -28.36
CA THR A 976 50.79 16.96 -29.35
C THR A 976 51.59 16.48 -30.58
N GLN A 977 51.39 17.12 -31.75
CA GLN A 977 52.32 17.19 -32.92
C GLN A 977 52.56 15.84 -33.69
N LEU A 978 52.61 15.76 -35.03
CA LEU A 978 53.41 16.46 -36.08
C LEU A 978 54.92 16.10 -36.03
N PRO A 979 55.67 16.07 -37.16
CA PRO A 979 55.38 16.69 -38.47
C PRO A 979 55.72 15.86 -39.76
N ASN A 980 55.40 16.42 -40.94
CA ASN A 980 56.18 16.51 -42.21
C ASN A 980 56.84 15.23 -42.84
N THR A 981 56.95 15.03 -44.17
CA THR A 981 56.81 15.87 -45.41
C THR A 981 56.68 14.92 -46.64
N SER A 982 56.64 15.26 -47.96
CA SER A 982 56.67 16.50 -48.79
C SER A 982 56.35 16.16 -50.28
N ILE A 983 55.97 17.19 -51.08
CA ILE A 983 56.28 17.37 -52.54
C ILE A 983 55.71 16.32 -53.54
N THR A 984 54.89 16.66 -54.56
CA THR A 984 54.17 17.92 -54.96
C THR A 984 52.77 17.51 -55.57
N LYS A 985 52.19 17.87 -56.74
CA LYS A 985 52.54 18.72 -57.90
C LYS A 985 51.33 19.04 -58.80
N SER A 986 51.22 20.31 -59.26
CA SER A 986 50.38 20.86 -60.35
C SER A 986 48.84 20.65 -60.33
N SER A 987 47.99 21.64 -60.64
CA SER A 987 48.21 23.10 -60.82
C SER A 987 46.90 23.89 -61.03
N LYS A 988 46.75 25.05 -60.35
CA LYS A 988 46.10 26.32 -60.81
C LYS A 988 44.61 26.27 -61.22
N GLN A 989 43.78 27.33 -61.16
CA GLN A 989 43.80 28.71 -60.60
C GLN A 989 42.30 29.09 -60.41
N SER A 990 41.83 30.08 -59.65
CA SER A 990 42.38 31.34 -59.11
C SER A 990 41.71 31.67 -57.74
N ASN A 991 42.22 32.49 -56.79
CA ASN A 991 42.87 33.81 -56.86
C ASN A 991 41.86 34.91 -57.34
N ASP A 992 41.79 36.15 -56.82
CA ASP A 992 42.59 36.92 -55.83
C ASP A 992 41.81 38.22 -55.42
N GLN A 993 42.17 39.14 -54.49
CA GLN A 993 43.34 39.37 -53.60
C GLN A 993 43.01 40.33 -52.41
N ILE A 994 43.74 40.22 -51.27
CA ILE A 994 44.52 41.27 -50.51
C ILE A 994 43.96 42.71 -50.28
N THR A 995 44.16 43.46 -49.16
CA THR A 995 44.62 43.26 -47.74
C THR A 995 44.44 44.55 -46.89
N LYS A 996 44.63 44.43 -45.56
CA LYS A 996 45.50 45.28 -44.67
C LYS A 996 44.94 46.50 -43.89
N THR A 997 45.36 46.51 -42.61
CA THR A 997 45.73 47.65 -41.72
C THR A 997 44.70 48.70 -41.24
N LYS A 998 44.35 48.54 -39.95
CA LYS A 998 44.71 49.42 -38.80
C LYS A 998 44.08 50.83 -38.65
N LEU A 999 43.68 51.09 -37.38
CA LEU A 999 43.60 52.38 -36.64
C LEU A 999 42.47 53.38 -36.97
N SER A 1000 41.85 53.89 -35.88
CA SER A 1000 41.13 55.18 -35.72
C SER A 1000 39.92 55.48 -36.62
N SER A 1001 38.92 56.27 -36.18
CA SER A 1001 38.48 56.67 -34.83
C SER A 1001 37.06 57.27 -34.92
N ASP A 1002 36.44 57.51 -33.76
CA ASP A 1002 35.34 58.47 -33.53
C ASP A 1002 33.95 58.26 -34.16
N LYS A 1003 32.96 58.15 -33.27
CA LYS A 1003 31.49 58.31 -33.43
C LYS A 1003 30.71 57.15 -34.04
#